data_AF-A0A0E3P264-F1
#
_entry.id   AF-A0A0E3P264-F1
#
_cell.length_a   1.000
_cell.length_b   1.000
_cell.length_c   1.000
_cell.angle_alpha   90.00
_cell.angle_beta   90.00
_cell.angle_gamma   90.00
#
_symmetry.space_group_name_H-M   'P 1'
#
loop_
_entity.id
_entity.type
_entity.pdbx_description
1 polymer ?
#
loop_
_entity_poly.entity_id
_entity_poly.type
_entity_poly.pdbx_seq_one_letter_code
_entity_poly.pdbx_strand_id
1 'polypeptide(L)'
;MKRKFHLLSVTIILTAALVSIVYVSSAAWFAYEARGPIINSSNNCEYLCWGGSNWGPLYWEINNEASYTEFLYYENIGDSSNPPIGGKNCIIDEGELIYSTAPYSKAYKASSKGGSTEVDSYCRIPWMCKKYVAVGGDARKITPIVIEQGSSAEKITKVGESWDLGKNYSLMCNQVDTDGGKVWLSLYKNGVELESDILDSESADSRTFVAKDSFADMDDAVYFVTYADTVFSSATDNFVRLKYTWLIDKDDVNIIKLDDKFGGMECTEASENLIKLSNANRMELKIDGDTFFTDDMYIKTSALMPRSGAISKVRYYLYASKIYTTPDETYELRGNTYNTSSGTSILWNNSLWSAFYFDIKDPETSLKYSENLYYQNIEGSEYPAINNTSPGSNVIDEGELVYSTSPYEKTYRVKLDHYFEVQKVDNYPVVYWLGNLYVAIGGDARKITPVVVEQYYEQEKVLKVGESWDLGKNYSLICNQFDEDGGKVWLSLYKDEVELGSEVLNVSTNDADDRIFVETADFADKKDVIYFVTYVDKAFKSESDTFVKLMATLLLDKDTVITIEIDDKFGEMKCVEASENSIKLANEDPITLELDDDTYFTDDMYFTTSKAHEDGGFSIYPAKEVTVSSGYGNFGDSETNEEILVQDSADSPKTVEVDLASQHNDTAQETVENESAGQTNDAVKSPGFGVLSLIPGLFTVLLLSRKSDF
;
A
#
# COMPACT_ATOMS: atom_id res chain seq x y z
N MET A 1 48.07 -19.93 -66.42
CA MET A 1 48.55 -18.56 -66.74
C MET A 1 47.31 -17.67 -66.92
N LYS A 2 47.17 -16.65 -66.05
CA LYS A 2 46.39 -15.39 -66.18
C LYS A 2 44.90 -15.41 -66.63
N ARG A 3 44.06 -14.84 -65.74
CA ARG A 3 43.01 -13.77 -65.92
C ARG A 3 42.03 -13.94 -67.11
N LYS A 4 40.71 -13.77 -67.01
CA LYS A 4 39.95 -12.64 -66.44
C LYS A 4 38.42 -12.90 -66.66
N PHE A 5 37.58 -12.29 -65.82
CA PHE A 5 36.13 -11.98 -65.96
C PHE A 5 35.10 -13.12 -66.02
N HIS A 6 34.28 -13.25 -64.96
CA HIS A 6 32.86 -12.89 -65.05
C HIS A 6 32.28 -12.50 -63.67
N LEU A 7 31.34 -11.58 -63.76
CA LEU A 7 30.51 -10.94 -62.73
C LEU A 7 29.53 -11.97 -62.13
N LEU A 8 29.31 -11.98 -60.81
CA LEU A 8 27.96 -12.01 -60.19
C LEU A 8 28.05 -11.98 -58.65
N SER A 9 27.37 -10.99 -58.07
CA SER A 9 26.63 -10.99 -56.80
C SER A 9 27.32 -11.55 -55.53
N VAL A 10 27.85 -10.66 -54.69
CA VAL A 10 28.11 -10.93 -53.27
C VAL A 10 27.12 -10.14 -52.43
N THR A 11 26.23 -10.89 -51.80
CA THR A 11 25.33 -10.51 -50.72
C THR A 11 26.14 -9.95 -49.54
N ILE A 12 25.88 -8.70 -49.13
CA ILE A 12 26.33 -8.18 -47.84
C ILE A 12 25.23 -8.54 -46.83
N ILE A 13 25.51 -9.55 -46.00
CA ILE A 13 24.73 -9.84 -44.78
C ILE A 13 25.26 -8.88 -43.71
N LEU A 14 24.44 -7.90 -43.35
CA LEU A 14 24.65 -7.02 -42.21
C LEU A 14 23.94 -7.66 -41.01
N THR A 15 24.64 -8.47 -40.24
CA THR A 15 24.18 -8.92 -38.92
C THR A 15 24.56 -7.86 -37.89
N ALA A 16 23.61 -6.95 -37.61
CA ALA A 16 23.62 -6.16 -36.39
C ALA A 16 23.07 -7.03 -35.25
N ALA A 17 23.96 -7.51 -34.38
CA ALA A 17 23.57 -8.10 -33.10
C ALA A 17 23.31 -6.95 -32.12
N LEU A 18 22.07 -6.49 -32.07
CA LEU A 18 21.55 -5.67 -30.98
C LEU A 18 21.36 -6.61 -29.79
N VAL A 19 22.35 -6.66 -28.90
CA VAL A 19 22.16 -7.24 -27.56
C VAL A 19 21.42 -6.20 -26.76
N SER A 20 20.09 -6.21 -26.86
CA SER A 20 19.21 -5.54 -25.91
C SER A 20 19.31 -6.30 -24.59
N ILE A 21 20.22 -5.89 -23.72
CA ILE A 21 20.09 -6.23 -22.29
C ILE A 21 18.90 -5.41 -21.82
N VAL A 22 17.72 -6.03 -21.85
CA VAL A 22 16.59 -5.55 -21.06
C VAL A 22 17.02 -5.78 -19.62
N TYR A 23 17.46 -4.73 -18.95
CA TYR A 23 17.40 -4.70 -17.49
C TYR A 23 15.91 -4.80 -17.16
N VAL A 24 15.45 -6.00 -16.85
CA VAL A 24 14.25 -6.13 -16.04
C VAL A 24 14.76 -5.77 -14.65
N SER A 25 14.77 -4.47 -14.32
CA SER A 25 14.65 -4.13 -12.91
C SER A 25 13.33 -4.74 -12.49
N SER A 26 13.38 -5.69 -11.55
CA SER A 26 12.20 -5.99 -10.75
C SER A 26 11.85 -4.68 -10.06
N ALA A 27 10.97 -3.89 -10.66
CA ALA A 27 10.38 -2.77 -9.97
C ALA A 27 9.63 -3.39 -8.78
N ALA A 28 10.17 -3.24 -7.58
CA ALA A 28 9.41 -3.50 -6.37
C ALA A 28 8.20 -2.57 -6.42
N TRP A 29 7.01 -3.16 -6.49
CA TRP A 29 5.76 -2.41 -6.46
C TRP A 29 5.57 -1.82 -5.07
N PHE A 30 5.04 -0.61 -4.99
CA PHE A 30 4.61 -0.08 -3.70
C PHE A 30 3.44 -0.90 -3.18
N ALA A 31 3.54 -1.38 -1.95
CA ALA A 31 2.42 -2.00 -1.29
C ALA A 31 1.76 -0.99 -0.36
N TYR A 32 0.43 -0.85 -0.44
CA TYR A 32 -0.33 -0.16 0.61
C TYR A 32 -0.85 -1.16 1.62
N GLU A 33 -0.58 -0.89 2.89
CA GLU A 33 -1.08 -1.68 4.02
C GLU A 33 -2.39 -1.08 4.55
N ALA A 34 -3.49 -1.82 4.42
CA ALA A 34 -4.78 -1.46 4.99
C ALA A 34 -5.05 -2.25 6.28
N ARG A 35 -4.48 -1.75 7.37
CA ARG A 35 -4.61 -2.35 8.71
C ARG A 35 -5.96 -2.07 9.36
N GLY A 36 -6.38 -2.99 10.21
CA GLY A 36 -7.46 -2.79 11.17
C GLY A 36 -6.98 -2.05 12.44
N PRO A 37 -7.80 -2.03 13.50
CA PRO A 37 -7.47 -1.31 14.71
C PRO A 37 -6.28 -1.95 15.44
N ILE A 38 -5.47 -1.11 16.07
CA ILE A 38 -4.29 -1.56 16.83
C ILE A 38 -4.73 -2.12 18.18
N ILE A 39 -4.35 -3.37 18.44
CA ILE A 39 -4.67 -4.08 19.68
C ILE A 39 -3.42 -4.18 20.55
N ASN A 40 -3.57 -3.85 21.83
CA ASN A 40 -2.55 -4.05 22.85
C ASN A 40 -2.86 -5.34 23.64
N SER A 41 -1.96 -6.33 23.55
CA SER A 41 -2.16 -7.67 24.13
C SER A 41 -1.88 -7.76 25.65
N SER A 42 -1.84 -6.61 26.34
CA SER A 42 -1.65 -6.56 27.81
C SER A 42 -2.78 -7.24 28.58
N ASN A 43 -3.97 -7.29 28.01
CA ASN A 43 -5.05 -8.14 28.48
C ASN A 43 -5.12 -9.39 27.59
N ASN A 44 -5.53 -10.52 28.17
CA ASN A 44 -5.83 -11.70 27.36
C ASN A 44 -7.00 -11.32 26.43
N CYS A 45 -6.79 -11.47 25.14
CA CYS A 45 -7.79 -11.31 24.12
C CYS A 45 -8.52 -12.65 24.03
N GLU A 46 -9.68 -12.77 24.65
CA GLU A 46 -10.54 -13.97 24.50
C GLU A 46 -11.30 -13.95 23.17
N TYR A 47 -11.62 -12.74 22.69
CA TYR A 47 -12.34 -12.52 21.45
C TYR A 47 -11.85 -11.23 20.78
N LEU A 48 -11.63 -11.30 19.47
CA LEU A 48 -11.34 -10.16 18.60
C LEU A 48 -12.26 -10.26 17.38
N CYS A 49 -12.79 -9.13 16.93
CA CYS A 49 -13.65 -9.09 15.75
C CYS A 49 -13.34 -7.88 14.88
N TRP A 50 -13.16 -8.17 13.61
CA TRP A 50 -13.02 -7.20 12.54
C TRP A 50 -14.18 -7.38 11.57
N GLY A 51 -14.79 -6.26 11.22
CA GLY A 51 -15.83 -6.16 10.19
C GLY A 51 -15.66 -4.86 9.43
N GLY A 52 -16.50 -4.62 8.43
CA GLY A 52 -16.40 -3.39 7.62
C GLY A 52 -16.52 -2.08 8.43
N SER A 53 -17.01 -2.10 9.67
CA SER A 53 -17.07 -0.90 10.52
C SER A 53 -15.72 -0.48 11.13
N ASN A 54 -14.75 -1.39 11.23
CA ASN A 54 -13.47 -1.13 11.90
C ASN A 54 -12.23 -1.63 11.14
N TRP A 55 -12.40 -2.41 10.08
CA TRP A 55 -11.32 -2.80 9.18
C TRP A 55 -11.74 -2.54 7.73
N GLY A 56 -11.23 -1.43 7.18
CA GLY A 56 -11.60 -0.87 5.87
C GLY A 56 -11.70 -1.85 4.70
N PRO A 57 -10.76 -2.81 4.56
CA PRO A 57 -10.81 -3.83 3.53
C PRO A 57 -12.05 -4.72 3.57
N LEU A 58 -12.57 -5.06 4.75
CA LEU A 58 -13.79 -5.85 4.83
C LEU A 58 -14.97 -5.01 4.34
N TYR A 59 -15.80 -5.62 3.52
CA TYR A 59 -16.80 -4.90 2.78
C TYR A 59 -18.02 -4.55 3.64
N TRP A 60 -18.46 -3.30 3.52
CA TRP A 60 -19.73 -2.83 4.05
C TRP A 60 -20.21 -1.61 3.24
N GLU A 61 -21.39 -1.70 2.61
CA GLU A 61 -22.12 -0.53 2.11
C GLU A 61 -22.83 0.13 3.31
N ILE A 62 -22.35 1.29 3.76
CA ILE A 62 -22.84 1.98 4.96
C ILE A 62 -24.37 2.22 4.96
N ASN A 63 -24.95 2.38 3.76
CA ASN A 63 -26.39 2.60 3.54
C ASN A 63 -27.22 1.34 3.33
N ASN A 64 -26.60 0.18 3.53
CA ASN A 64 -27.22 -1.12 3.33
C ASN A 64 -26.77 -2.04 4.46
N GLU A 65 -27.51 -2.05 5.57
CA GLU A 65 -27.21 -2.91 6.71
C GLU A 65 -27.12 -4.39 6.33
N ALA A 66 -27.92 -4.84 5.35
CA ALA A 66 -27.87 -6.20 4.85
C ALA A 66 -26.51 -6.56 4.22
N SER A 67 -25.71 -5.56 3.82
CA SER A 67 -24.37 -5.77 3.29
C SER A 67 -23.32 -6.09 4.36
N TYR A 68 -23.61 -5.84 5.64
CA TYR A 68 -22.69 -6.06 6.76
C TYR A 68 -22.57 -7.55 7.10
N THR A 69 -21.90 -8.29 6.22
CA THR A 69 -21.90 -9.76 6.21
C THR A 69 -20.52 -10.38 6.23
N GLU A 70 -19.45 -9.59 6.03
CA GLU A 70 -18.08 -10.06 5.99
C GLU A 70 -17.36 -9.77 7.32
N PHE A 71 -16.80 -10.82 7.93
CA PHE A 71 -16.13 -10.73 9.22
C PHE A 71 -14.88 -11.60 9.27
N LEU A 72 -13.89 -11.12 10.03
CA LEU A 72 -12.80 -11.92 10.58
C LEU A 72 -12.92 -11.88 12.10
N TYR A 73 -12.85 -13.03 12.74
CA TYR A 73 -12.87 -13.11 14.19
C TYR A 73 -11.80 -14.07 14.68
N TYR A 74 -11.27 -13.75 15.85
CA TYR A 74 -10.52 -14.69 16.65
C TYR A 74 -11.32 -14.95 17.92
N GLU A 75 -11.51 -16.22 18.27
CA GLU A 75 -12.18 -16.64 19.50
C GLU A 75 -11.36 -17.76 20.15
N ASN A 76 -10.93 -17.57 21.40
CA ASN A 76 -10.29 -18.64 22.15
C ASN A 76 -11.35 -19.69 22.51
N ILE A 77 -11.18 -20.90 22.00
CA ILE A 77 -12.10 -21.98 22.33
C ILE A 77 -11.63 -22.54 23.68
N GLY A 78 -12.44 -22.39 24.73
CA GLY A 78 -12.00 -22.62 26.13
C GLY A 78 -11.56 -24.05 26.51
N ASP A 79 -11.61 -25.01 25.58
CA ASP A 79 -11.04 -26.36 25.70
C ASP A 79 -9.74 -26.54 24.89
N SER A 80 -9.23 -25.46 24.28
CA SER A 80 -7.99 -25.45 23.51
C SER A 80 -6.75 -25.61 24.39
N SER A 81 -5.65 -25.99 23.76
CA SER A 81 -4.42 -26.36 24.47
C SER A 81 -3.64 -25.13 24.98
N ASN A 82 -3.93 -23.96 24.40
CA ASN A 82 -3.27 -22.71 24.69
C ASN A 82 -4.22 -21.69 25.34
N PRO A 83 -3.71 -20.82 26.23
CA PRO A 83 -4.50 -19.70 26.73
C PRO A 83 -4.83 -18.73 25.59
N PRO A 84 -5.76 -17.77 25.79
CA PRO A 84 -6.04 -16.77 24.76
C PRO A 84 -4.77 -15.98 24.34
N ILE A 85 -4.74 -15.50 23.10
CA ILE A 85 -3.76 -14.52 22.61
C ILE A 85 -3.61 -13.41 23.65
N GLY A 86 -2.37 -13.12 24.04
CA GLY A 86 -2.12 -12.15 25.10
C GLY A 86 -0.91 -12.48 25.93
N GLY A 87 -0.31 -11.46 26.53
CA GLY A 87 0.88 -11.66 27.33
C GLY A 87 2.08 -12.14 26.51
N LYS A 88 2.49 -13.39 26.75
CA LYS A 88 3.51 -14.10 25.95
C LYS A 88 2.92 -15.09 24.96
N ASN A 89 1.62 -15.37 25.02
CA ASN A 89 1.00 -16.31 24.11
C ASN A 89 0.75 -15.64 22.76
N CYS A 90 1.23 -16.29 21.72
CA CYS A 90 1.15 -15.87 20.32
C CYS A 90 0.64 -17.04 19.46
N ILE A 91 -0.20 -17.89 20.05
CA ILE A 91 -0.70 -19.10 19.43
C ILE A 91 -2.20 -18.93 19.19
N ILE A 92 -2.61 -19.26 17.97
CA ILE A 92 -3.99 -19.46 17.56
C ILE A 92 -4.13 -20.95 17.33
N ASP A 93 -4.93 -21.63 18.15
CA ASP A 93 -5.20 -23.05 17.97
C ASP A 93 -6.08 -23.28 16.73
N GLU A 94 -6.11 -24.53 16.26
CA GLU A 94 -6.95 -24.93 15.13
C GLU A 94 -8.41 -24.49 15.35
N GLY A 95 -9.00 -23.85 14.34
CA GLY A 95 -10.38 -23.38 14.41
C GLY A 95 -10.61 -22.05 15.14
N GLU A 96 -9.60 -21.43 15.74
CA GLU A 96 -9.78 -20.19 16.53
C GLU A 96 -9.79 -18.90 15.70
N LEU A 97 -9.14 -18.86 14.53
CA LEU A 97 -9.27 -17.75 13.57
C LEU A 97 -10.28 -18.14 12.51
N ILE A 98 -11.30 -17.31 12.34
CA ILE A 98 -12.46 -17.64 11.51
C ILE A 98 -12.83 -16.44 10.64
N TYR A 99 -12.97 -16.69 9.34
CA TYR A 99 -13.51 -15.76 8.36
C TYR A 99 -14.93 -16.21 8.02
N SER A 100 -15.88 -15.28 7.96
CA SER A 100 -17.26 -15.60 7.56
C SER A 100 -17.82 -14.57 6.60
N THR A 101 -18.62 -15.04 5.64
CA THR A 101 -19.34 -14.19 4.71
C THR A 101 -20.68 -14.79 4.29
N ALA A 102 -21.66 -13.94 4.01
CA ALA A 102 -23.00 -14.32 3.62
C ALA A 102 -23.50 -13.46 2.43
N PRO A 103 -24.34 -14.03 1.55
CA PRO A 103 -24.96 -13.26 0.50
C PRO A 103 -26.06 -12.37 1.08
N TYR A 104 -26.29 -11.24 0.42
CA TYR A 104 -27.35 -10.31 0.77
C TYR A 104 -28.05 -9.80 -0.48
N SER A 105 -29.36 -9.56 -0.36
CA SER A 105 -30.17 -9.09 -1.49
C SER A 105 -29.89 -7.63 -1.80
N LYS A 106 -29.77 -7.32 -3.09
CA LYS A 106 -29.65 -5.97 -3.64
C LYS A 106 -30.57 -5.82 -4.84
N ALA A 107 -31.40 -4.78 -4.84
CA ALA A 107 -32.30 -4.52 -5.94
C ALA A 107 -31.53 -4.13 -7.22
N TYR A 108 -32.00 -4.59 -8.38
CA TYR A 108 -31.54 -4.05 -9.65
C TYR A 108 -31.95 -2.57 -9.75
N LYS A 109 -31.09 -1.73 -10.32
CA LYS A 109 -31.43 -0.32 -10.56
C LYS A 109 -32.54 -0.17 -11.61
N ALA A 110 -32.60 -1.06 -12.60
CA ALA A 110 -33.70 -1.12 -13.55
C ALA A 110 -35.06 -1.32 -12.85
N SER A 111 -35.10 -2.09 -11.76
CA SER A 111 -36.29 -2.25 -10.93
C SER A 111 -36.51 -1.06 -9.99
N SER A 112 -35.58 -0.83 -9.07
CA SER A 112 -35.71 0.16 -8.00
C SER A 112 -35.74 1.62 -8.44
N LYS A 113 -35.20 1.95 -9.63
CA LYS A 113 -35.17 3.31 -10.20
C LYS A 113 -35.86 3.40 -11.56
N GLY A 114 -35.78 2.37 -12.39
CA GLY A 114 -36.45 2.31 -13.69
C GLY A 114 -37.92 1.85 -13.63
N GLY A 115 -38.33 1.18 -12.55
CA GLY A 115 -39.68 0.66 -12.36
C GLY A 115 -39.96 -0.65 -13.09
N SER A 116 -38.94 -1.35 -13.58
CA SER A 116 -39.11 -2.66 -14.24
C SER A 116 -39.49 -3.75 -13.23
N THR A 117 -40.38 -4.63 -13.66
CA THR A 117 -40.83 -5.85 -12.96
C THR A 117 -40.24 -7.13 -13.55
N GLU A 118 -39.55 -7.07 -14.71
CA GLU A 118 -38.82 -8.20 -15.31
C GLU A 118 -37.67 -8.72 -14.42
N VAL A 119 -37.14 -7.84 -13.57
CA VAL A 119 -36.15 -8.13 -12.54
C VAL A 119 -36.53 -7.42 -11.24
N ASP A 120 -36.12 -7.99 -10.11
CA ASP A 120 -36.34 -7.41 -8.78
C ASP A 120 -35.01 -7.20 -8.06
N SER A 121 -34.37 -8.29 -7.64
CA SER A 121 -33.10 -8.27 -6.91
C SER A 121 -32.13 -9.37 -7.34
N TYR A 122 -30.87 -9.17 -6.99
CA TYR A 122 -29.80 -10.16 -7.09
C TYR A 122 -29.07 -10.25 -5.75
N CYS A 123 -28.33 -11.34 -5.52
CA CYS A 123 -27.59 -11.52 -4.29
C CYS A 123 -26.13 -11.14 -4.48
N ARG A 124 -25.66 -10.11 -3.76
CA ARG A 124 -24.23 -9.84 -3.64
C ARG A 124 -23.63 -10.66 -2.52
N ILE A 125 -22.36 -10.98 -2.63
CA ILE A 125 -21.59 -11.61 -1.55
C ILE A 125 -20.19 -11.00 -1.51
N PRO A 126 -19.75 -10.49 -0.35
CA PRO A 126 -18.36 -10.17 -0.13
C PRO A 126 -17.54 -11.45 -0.10
N TRP A 127 -16.38 -11.47 -0.75
CA TRP A 127 -15.46 -12.59 -0.71
C TRP A 127 -14.05 -12.07 -0.74
N MET A 128 -13.31 -12.28 0.36
CA MET A 128 -11.92 -11.87 0.54
C MET A 128 -11.67 -10.39 0.22
N CYS A 129 -12.48 -9.51 0.83
CA CYS A 129 -12.43 -8.06 0.66
C CYS A 129 -12.82 -7.57 -0.76
N LYS A 130 -13.42 -8.43 -1.59
CA LYS A 130 -13.89 -8.11 -2.95
C LYS A 130 -15.38 -8.40 -3.10
N LYS A 131 -16.02 -7.75 -4.06
CA LYS A 131 -17.46 -7.90 -4.34
C LYS A 131 -17.71 -8.96 -5.41
N TYR A 132 -18.59 -9.91 -5.12
CA TYR A 132 -19.09 -10.90 -6.07
C TYR A 132 -20.62 -10.96 -6.05
N VAL A 133 -21.19 -11.75 -6.94
CA VAL A 133 -22.61 -12.11 -6.97
C VAL A 133 -22.75 -13.58 -6.64
N ALA A 134 -23.60 -13.90 -5.68
CA ALA A 134 -24.01 -15.27 -5.37
C ALA A 134 -25.13 -15.67 -6.33
N VAL A 135 -24.84 -16.56 -7.27
CA VAL A 135 -25.80 -16.98 -8.30
C VAL A 135 -26.95 -17.73 -7.63
N GLY A 136 -28.19 -17.28 -7.87
CA GLY A 136 -29.38 -17.84 -7.23
C GLY A 136 -29.45 -17.59 -5.71
N GLY A 137 -28.60 -16.72 -5.17
CA GLY A 137 -28.49 -16.51 -3.73
C GLY A 137 -27.70 -17.58 -2.99
N ASP A 138 -27.04 -18.51 -3.70
CA ASP A 138 -26.21 -19.56 -3.11
C ASP A 138 -24.79 -19.05 -2.86
N ALA A 139 -24.41 -18.86 -1.59
CA ALA A 139 -23.10 -18.39 -1.16
C ALA A 139 -21.92 -19.25 -1.69
N ARG A 140 -22.20 -20.52 -2.05
CA ARG A 140 -21.21 -21.44 -2.61
C ARG A 140 -20.89 -21.17 -4.07
N LYS A 141 -21.70 -20.38 -4.77
CA LYS A 141 -21.64 -20.19 -6.22
C LYS A 141 -21.47 -18.71 -6.54
N ILE A 142 -20.23 -18.25 -6.58
CA ILE A 142 -19.92 -16.83 -6.71
C ILE A 142 -19.35 -16.50 -8.09
N THR A 143 -19.76 -15.37 -8.65
CA THR A 143 -19.27 -14.87 -9.95
C THR A 143 -18.91 -13.40 -9.85
N PRO A 144 -17.84 -12.95 -10.53
CA PRO A 144 -17.45 -11.55 -10.52
C PRO A 144 -18.47 -10.67 -11.24
N ILE A 145 -18.61 -9.44 -10.75
CA ILE A 145 -19.34 -8.36 -11.42
C ILE A 145 -18.44 -7.80 -12.51
N VAL A 146 -18.93 -7.75 -13.75
CA VAL A 146 -18.20 -7.18 -14.89
C VAL A 146 -18.44 -5.68 -14.96
N ILE A 147 -19.70 -5.26 -14.85
CA ILE A 147 -20.08 -3.84 -14.77
C ILE A 147 -21.32 -3.70 -13.91
N GLU A 148 -21.36 -2.62 -13.13
CA GLU A 148 -22.57 -2.15 -12.46
C GLU A 148 -22.60 -0.62 -12.45
N GLN A 149 -23.42 -0.03 -13.32
CA GLN A 149 -23.55 1.42 -13.43
C GLN A 149 -24.11 2.03 -12.14
N GLY A 150 -23.56 3.16 -11.70
CA GLY A 150 -24.14 4.03 -10.67
C GLY A 150 -25.55 4.52 -11.02
N SER A 151 -26.30 5.04 -10.05
CA SER A 151 -27.69 5.47 -10.26
C SER A 151 -27.82 6.67 -11.20
N SER A 152 -26.80 7.55 -11.23
CA SER A 152 -26.71 8.72 -12.11
C SER A 152 -25.92 8.45 -13.39
N ALA A 153 -25.28 7.28 -13.52
CA ALA A 153 -24.43 6.97 -14.65
C ALA A 153 -25.28 6.72 -15.91
N GLU A 154 -24.86 7.31 -17.02
CA GLU A 154 -25.50 7.18 -18.32
C GLU A 154 -24.46 6.76 -19.37
N LYS A 155 -24.87 5.97 -20.35
CA LYS A 155 -24.08 5.67 -21.54
C LYS A 155 -24.87 6.02 -22.79
N ILE A 156 -24.29 6.82 -23.68
CA ILE A 156 -24.84 7.02 -25.02
C ILE A 156 -24.13 6.08 -25.99
N THR A 157 -24.89 5.34 -26.81
CA THR A 157 -24.39 4.44 -27.85
C THR A 157 -25.10 4.75 -29.17
N LYS A 158 -24.34 5.09 -30.22
CA LYS A 158 -24.92 5.32 -31.56
C LYS A 158 -25.13 4.02 -32.31
N VAL A 159 -26.01 4.06 -33.31
CA VAL A 159 -26.21 2.92 -34.23
C VAL A 159 -24.88 2.51 -34.87
N GLY A 160 -24.56 1.22 -34.78
CA GLY A 160 -23.32 0.61 -35.26
C GLY A 160 -22.14 0.71 -34.29
N GLU A 161 -22.26 1.42 -33.17
CA GLU A 161 -21.23 1.44 -32.13
C GLU A 161 -21.38 0.25 -31.18
N SER A 162 -20.22 -0.27 -30.76
CA SER A 162 -20.12 -1.29 -29.72
C SER A 162 -19.56 -0.66 -28.45
N TRP A 163 -20.25 -0.87 -27.33
CA TRP A 163 -19.78 -0.49 -26.01
C TRP A 163 -19.08 -1.68 -25.36
N ASP A 164 -17.77 -1.56 -25.14
CA ASP A 164 -17.01 -2.51 -24.32
C ASP A 164 -17.48 -2.44 -22.86
N LEU A 165 -17.97 -3.57 -22.35
CA LEU A 165 -18.45 -3.73 -20.98
C LEU A 165 -17.36 -4.31 -20.06
N GLY A 166 -16.24 -4.78 -20.62
CA GLY A 166 -15.19 -5.50 -19.90
C GLY A 166 -15.31 -7.02 -20.03
N LYS A 167 -14.23 -7.74 -19.69
CA LYS A 167 -14.13 -9.22 -19.82
C LYS A 167 -14.60 -9.76 -21.18
N ASN A 168 -14.30 -9.04 -22.26
CA ASN A 168 -14.70 -9.33 -23.64
C ASN A 168 -16.22 -9.36 -23.89
N TYR A 169 -17.02 -8.81 -22.97
CA TYR A 169 -18.42 -8.52 -23.23
C TYR A 169 -18.56 -7.18 -23.93
N SER A 170 -19.52 -7.08 -24.85
CA SER A 170 -19.84 -5.81 -25.48
C SER A 170 -21.32 -5.71 -25.85
N LEU A 171 -21.88 -4.51 -25.79
CA LEU A 171 -23.25 -4.23 -26.19
C LEU A 171 -23.28 -3.36 -27.44
N MET A 172 -23.91 -3.84 -28.51
CA MET A 172 -24.03 -3.12 -29.77
C MET A 172 -25.42 -2.54 -29.94
N CYS A 173 -25.49 -1.27 -30.34
CA CYS A 173 -26.73 -0.67 -30.83
C CYS A 173 -26.86 -0.97 -32.33
N ASN A 174 -27.66 -1.97 -32.68
CA ASN A 174 -27.79 -2.43 -34.06
C ASN A 174 -28.55 -1.43 -34.92
N GLN A 175 -29.66 -0.92 -34.39
CA GLN A 175 -30.58 -0.06 -35.11
C GLN A 175 -31.50 0.70 -34.16
N VAL A 176 -31.94 1.88 -34.60
CA VAL A 176 -33.08 2.63 -34.03
C VAL A 176 -34.17 2.71 -35.10
N ASP A 177 -35.43 2.57 -34.71
CA ASP A 177 -36.54 2.66 -35.66
C ASP A 177 -36.71 4.08 -36.22
N THR A 178 -37.41 4.18 -37.36
CA THR A 178 -37.57 5.45 -38.07
C THR A 178 -38.33 6.51 -37.27
N ASP A 179 -39.13 6.08 -36.30
CA ASP A 179 -39.95 6.94 -35.46
C ASP A 179 -39.25 7.33 -34.15
N GLY A 180 -38.08 6.71 -33.85
CA GLY A 180 -37.26 6.96 -32.66
C GLY A 180 -37.83 6.40 -31.36
N GLY A 181 -38.81 5.50 -31.44
CA GLY A 181 -39.47 4.87 -30.30
C GLY A 181 -38.90 3.51 -29.90
N LYS A 182 -38.10 2.88 -30.79
CA LYS A 182 -37.55 1.53 -30.56
C LYS A 182 -36.06 1.43 -30.87
N VAL A 183 -35.36 0.58 -30.12
CA VAL A 183 -33.93 0.30 -30.31
C VAL A 183 -33.70 -1.22 -30.30
N TRP A 184 -32.89 -1.70 -31.23
CA TRP A 184 -32.40 -3.07 -31.25
C TRP A 184 -30.99 -3.15 -30.68
N LEU A 185 -30.83 -3.90 -29.59
CA LEU A 185 -29.56 -4.14 -28.93
C LEU A 185 -29.15 -5.61 -29.06
N SER A 186 -27.85 -5.87 -29.21
CA SER A 186 -27.27 -7.21 -29.15
C SER A 186 -26.11 -7.23 -28.15
N LEU A 187 -26.14 -8.20 -27.23
CA LEU A 187 -25.06 -8.50 -26.30
C LEU A 187 -24.13 -9.56 -26.91
N TYR A 188 -22.83 -9.30 -26.85
CA TYR A 188 -21.79 -10.19 -27.36
C TYR A 188 -20.82 -10.60 -26.27
N LYS A 189 -20.21 -11.78 -26.42
CA LYS A 189 -18.99 -12.18 -25.72
C LYS A 189 -18.00 -12.78 -26.70
N ASN A 190 -16.75 -12.33 -26.66
CA ASN A 190 -15.71 -12.79 -27.60
C ASN A 190 -16.12 -12.64 -29.08
N GLY A 191 -16.89 -11.60 -29.41
CA GLY A 191 -17.41 -11.35 -30.75
C GLY A 191 -18.55 -12.28 -31.20
N VAL A 192 -19.04 -13.18 -30.34
CA VAL A 192 -20.21 -14.04 -30.60
C VAL A 192 -21.43 -13.44 -29.93
N GLU A 193 -22.53 -13.31 -30.67
CA GLU A 193 -23.80 -12.82 -30.13
C GLU A 193 -24.34 -13.84 -29.12
N LEU A 194 -24.64 -13.37 -27.91
CA LEU A 194 -25.27 -14.17 -26.86
C LEU A 194 -26.79 -14.05 -26.96
N GLU A 195 -27.27 -12.81 -26.97
CA GLU A 195 -28.70 -12.50 -26.94
C GLU A 195 -28.96 -11.11 -27.54
N SER A 196 -30.16 -10.87 -28.04
CA SER A 196 -30.55 -9.58 -28.60
C SER A 196 -32.01 -9.29 -28.29
N ASP A 197 -32.36 -8.01 -28.13
CA ASP A 197 -33.73 -7.59 -27.84
C ASP A 197 -34.08 -6.26 -28.51
N ILE A 198 -35.37 -6.06 -28.79
CA ILE A 198 -35.93 -4.82 -29.31
C ILE A 198 -36.71 -4.14 -28.20
N LEU A 199 -36.15 -3.05 -27.68
CA LEU A 199 -36.74 -2.26 -26.62
C LEU A 199 -37.59 -1.14 -27.21
N ASP A 200 -38.66 -0.76 -26.52
CA ASP A 200 -39.51 0.37 -26.87
C ASP A 200 -39.79 1.28 -25.67
N SER A 201 -40.56 2.35 -25.89
CA SER A 201 -40.81 3.39 -24.89
C SER A 201 -42.09 3.20 -24.06
N GLU A 202 -42.84 2.12 -24.25
CA GLU A 202 -44.23 1.97 -23.76
C GLU A 202 -44.33 1.74 -22.25
N SER A 203 -43.40 0.99 -21.66
CA SER A 203 -43.38 0.65 -20.23
C SER A 203 -41.96 0.50 -19.71
N ALA A 204 -41.78 0.37 -18.39
CA ALA A 204 -40.47 0.11 -17.83
C ALA A 204 -39.91 -1.26 -18.25
N ASP A 205 -40.77 -2.26 -18.42
CA ASP A 205 -40.39 -3.62 -18.83
C ASP A 205 -39.97 -3.66 -20.29
N SER A 206 -40.74 -3.03 -21.18
CA SER A 206 -40.37 -2.94 -22.61
C SER A 206 -39.15 -2.06 -22.88
N ARG A 207 -38.68 -1.30 -21.88
CA ARG A 207 -37.40 -0.56 -21.91
C ARG A 207 -36.23 -1.35 -21.33
N THR A 208 -36.47 -2.53 -20.75
CA THR A 208 -35.45 -3.29 -20.04
C THR A 208 -35.06 -4.51 -20.84
N PHE A 209 -33.78 -4.59 -21.23
CA PHE A 209 -33.21 -5.80 -21.81
C PHE A 209 -32.63 -6.64 -20.67
N VAL A 210 -33.20 -7.85 -20.49
CA VAL A 210 -32.73 -8.85 -19.53
C VAL A 210 -32.25 -10.07 -20.30
N ALA A 211 -31.00 -10.47 -20.10
CA ALA A 211 -30.44 -11.69 -20.68
C ALA A 211 -30.37 -12.81 -19.63
N LYS A 212 -30.79 -14.01 -20.01
CA LYS A 212 -30.86 -15.20 -19.14
C LYS A 212 -30.22 -16.41 -19.80
N ASP A 213 -29.56 -17.25 -19.02
CA ASP A 213 -28.96 -18.50 -19.50
C ASP A 213 -28.96 -19.57 -18.39
N SER A 214 -28.79 -20.84 -18.74
CA SER A 214 -28.62 -21.91 -17.75
C SER A 214 -27.15 -22.06 -17.35
N PHE A 215 -26.79 -21.65 -16.14
CA PHE A 215 -25.44 -21.78 -15.57
C PHE A 215 -25.49 -21.92 -14.04
N ALA A 216 -24.39 -22.37 -13.43
CA ALA A 216 -24.30 -22.59 -11.98
C ALA A 216 -25.41 -23.51 -11.41
N ASP A 217 -25.83 -24.53 -12.18
CA ASP A 217 -26.96 -25.42 -11.90
C ASP A 217 -28.32 -24.71 -11.70
N MET A 218 -28.48 -23.52 -12.29
CA MET A 218 -29.73 -22.76 -12.29
C MET A 218 -30.20 -22.54 -13.73
N ASP A 219 -31.48 -22.80 -13.98
CA ASP A 219 -32.12 -22.45 -15.24
C ASP A 219 -32.54 -20.98 -15.24
N ASP A 220 -32.51 -20.35 -16.42
CA ASP A 220 -32.93 -18.96 -16.63
C ASP A 220 -32.27 -17.94 -15.69
N ALA A 221 -31.00 -18.14 -15.36
CA ALA A 221 -30.21 -17.26 -14.52
C ALA A 221 -29.93 -15.93 -15.22
N VAL A 222 -30.33 -14.83 -14.60
CA VAL A 222 -30.06 -13.47 -15.10
C VAL A 222 -28.57 -13.19 -15.01
N TYR A 223 -27.96 -12.84 -16.14
CA TYR A 223 -26.55 -12.44 -16.18
C TYR A 223 -26.34 -11.03 -16.72
N PHE A 224 -27.33 -10.44 -17.39
CA PHE A 224 -27.25 -9.07 -17.91
C PHE A 224 -28.58 -8.35 -17.79
N VAL A 225 -28.52 -7.06 -17.44
CA VAL A 225 -29.66 -6.14 -17.40
C VAL A 225 -29.21 -4.77 -17.92
N THR A 226 -29.98 -4.13 -18.79
CA THR A 226 -29.82 -2.69 -19.11
C THR A 226 -31.16 -2.03 -19.39
N TYR A 227 -31.25 -0.71 -19.18
CA TYR A 227 -32.47 0.07 -19.34
C TYR A 227 -32.30 1.17 -20.40
N ALA A 228 -33.15 1.17 -21.43
CA ALA A 228 -33.23 2.20 -22.45
C ALA A 228 -34.01 3.43 -21.96
N ASP A 229 -33.28 4.38 -21.38
CA ASP A 229 -33.84 5.62 -20.83
C ASP A 229 -34.39 6.51 -21.94
N THR A 230 -33.59 6.75 -22.99
CA THR A 230 -33.99 7.55 -24.14
C THR A 230 -33.54 6.88 -25.43
N VAL A 231 -34.46 6.74 -26.37
CA VAL A 231 -34.15 6.40 -27.77
C VAL A 231 -34.31 7.67 -28.58
N PHE A 232 -33.34 7.97 -29.44
CA PHE A 232 -33.33 9.17 -30.25
C PHE A 232 -33.09 8.83 -31.72
N SER A 233 -33.93 9.38 -32.58
CA SER A 233 -33.84 9.25 -34.03
C SER A 233 -34.00 10.62 -34.68
N SER A 234 -33.16 10.91 -35.65
CA SER A 234 -33.19 12.12 -36.47
C SER A 234 -32.59 11.85 -37.84
N ALA A 235 -32.65 12.85 -38.73
CA ALA A 235 -32.09 12.72 -40.08
C ALA A 235 -30.57 12.45 -40.10
N THR A 236 -29.85 12.81 -39.02
CA THR A 236 -28.38 12.72 -38.95
C THR A 236 -27.87 11.83 -37.83
N ASP A 237 -28.62 11.71 -36.74
CA ASP A 237 -28.19 11.03 -35.53
C ASP A 237 -29.24 10.05 -35.03
N ASN A 238 -28.79 8.82 -34.76
CA ASN A 238 -29.58 7.74 -34.19
C ASN A 238 -28.78 7.12 -33.03
N PHE A 239 -29.32 7.20 -31.82
CA PHE A 239 -28.64 6.70 -30.63
C PHE A 239 -29.62 6.28 -29.53
N VAL A 240 -29.10 5.53 -28.57
CA VAL A 240 -29.77 5.22 -27.32
C VAL A 240 -28.95 5.73 -26.15
N ARG A 241 -29.64 6.22 -25.12
CA ARG A 241 -29.10 6.47 -23.79
C ARG A 241 -29.50 5.32 -22.88
N LEU A 242 -28.49 4.60 -22.40
CA LEU A 242 -28.60 3.46 -21.50
C LEU A 242 -28.31 3.88 -20.07
N LYS A 243 -29.08 3.31 -19.15
CA LYS A 243 -28.90 3.42 -17.70
C LYS A 243 -28.96 2.03 -17.07
N TYR A 244 -28.54 1.97 -15.81
CA TYR A 244 -28.75 0.80 -14.94
C TYR A 244 -28.17 -0.51 -15.49
N THR A 245 -27.12 -0.42 -16.30
CA THR A 245 -26.45 -1.58 -16.87
C THR A 245 -25.75 -2.37 -15.77
N TRP A 246 -26.05 -3.66 -15.71
CA TRP A 246 -25.48 -4.63 -14.78
C TRP A 246 -25.13 -5.91 -15.54
N LEU A 247 -23.96 -6.47 -15.27
CA LEU A 247 -23.46 -7.68 -15.92
C LEU A 247 -22.59 -8.47 -14.96
N ILE A 248 -22.80 -9.79 -14.92
CA ILE A 248 -21.90 -10.77 -14.31
C ILE A 248 -21.29 -11.67 -15.39
N ASP A 249 -20.12 -12.23 -15.10
CA ASP A 249 -19.47 -13.17 -16.01
C ASP A 249 -20.03 -14.60 -15.83
N LYS A 250 -21.08 -14.92 -16.59
CA LYS A 250 -21.75 -16.23 -16.50
C LYS A 250 -20.86 -17.45 -16.75
N ASP A 251 -19.69 -17.26 -17.38
CA ASP A 251 -18.76 -18.37 -17.68
C ASP A 251 -17.63 -18.47 -16.62
N ASP A 252 -17.58 -17.58 -15.62
CA ASP A 252 -16.56 -17.49 -14.56
C ASP A 252 -17.20 -17.68 -13.17
N VAL A 253 -17.83 -18.84 -12.97
CA VAL A 253 -18.47 -19.20 -11.70
C VAL A 253 -17.51 -20.01 -10.84
N ASN A 254 -17.17 -19.47 -9.67
CA ASN A 254 -16.39 -20.15 -8.65
C ASN A 254 -17.31 -20.92 -7.70
N ILE A 255 -17.02 -22.21 -7.51
CA ILE A 255 -17.77 -23.09 -6.61
C ILE A 255 -16.93 -23.35 -5.36
N ILE A 256 -17.39 -22.87 -4.21
CA ILE A 256 -16.79 -23.08 -2.90
C ILE A 256 -17.43 -24.29 -2.24
N LYS A 257 -16.59 -25.20 -1.74
CA LYS A 257 -17.00 -26.44 -1.10
C LYS A 257 -16.40 -26.54 0.28
N LEU A 258 -17.00 -27.39 1.10
CA LEU A 258 -16.39 -27.84 2.34
C LEU A 258 -14.99 -28.40 2.05
N ASP A 259 -14.05 -28.14 2.96
CA ASP A 259 -12.64 -28.54 2.88
C ASP A 259 -11.80 -27.80 1.80
N ASP A 260 -12.38 -26.86 1.03
CA ASP A 260 -11.60 -25.99 0.14
C ASP A 260 -10.67 -25.09 0.96
N LYS A 261 -9.44 -24.87 0.47
CA LYS A 261 -8.38 -24.14 1.17
C LYS A 261 -8.06 -22.81 0.50
N PHE A 262 -7.87 -21.78 1.33
CA PHE A 262 -7.54 -20.42 0.94
C PHE A 262 -6.40 -19.92 1.83
N GLY A 263 -5.16 -20.10 1.37
CA GLY A 263 -3.97 -19.89 2.20
C GLY A 263 -3.96 -20.83 3.42
N GLY A 264 -3.86 -20.26 4.61
CA GLY A 264 -3.92 -20.99 5.90
C GLY A 264 -5.33 -21.34 6.38
N MET A 265 -6.35 -20.87 5.67
CA MET A 265 -7.77 -21.06 6.02
C MET A 265 -8.38 -22.22 5.23
N GLU A 266 -9.32 -22.93 5.83
CA GLU A 266 -10.07 -24.04 5.23
C GLU A 266 -11.57 -23.87 5.47
N CYS A 267 -12.38 -24.20 4.46
CA CYS A 267 -13.81 -24.06 4.52
C CYS A 267 -14.44 -25.10 5.45
N THR A 268 -14.95 -24.63 6.59
CA THR A 268 -15.61 -25.45 7.60
C THR A 268 -17.13 -25.39 7.54
N GLU A 269 -17.68 -24.42 6.79
CA GLU A 269 -19.10 -24.35 6.49
C GLU A 269 -19.30 -23.82 5.07
N ALA A 270 -19.98 -24.61 4.23
CA ALA A 270 -20.38 -24.22 2.88
C ALA A 270 -21.88 -24.47 2.71
N SER A 271 -22.69 -23.42 2.86
CA SER A 271 -24.14 -23.48 2.73
C SER A 271 -24.66 -22.39 1.78
N GLU A 272 -25.94 -22.45 1.41
CA GLU A 272 -26.54 -21.43 0.55
C GLU A 272 -26.48 -20.02 1.16
N ASN A 273 -26.51 -19.90 2.49
CA ASN A 273 -26.63 -18.60 3.16
C ASN A 273 -25.33 -18.15 3.84
N LEU A 274 -24.28 -18.97 3.85
CA LEU A 274 -23.10 -18.71 4.66
C LEU A 274 -21.92 -19.56 4.19
N ILE A 275 -20.77 -18.90 4.06
CA ILE A 275 -19.46 -19.54 4.01
C ILE A 275 -18.71 -19.18 5.30
N LYS A 276 -18.14 -20.19 5.96
CA LYS A 276 -17.12 -20.00 7.01
C LYS A 276 -15.84 -20.71 6.63
N LEU A 277 -14.73 -20.03 6.89
CA LEU A 277 -13.39 -20.59 6.82
C LEU A 277 -12.76 -20.49 8.20
N SER A 278 -12.00 -21.49 8.63
CA SER A 278 -11.18 -21.39 9.82
C SER A 278 -9.76 -21.86 9.56
N ASN A 279 -8.80 -21.44 10.38
CA ASN A 279 -7.44 -21.95 10.26
C ASN A 279 -7.41 -23.47 10.47
N ALA A 280 -6.93 -24.21 9.46
CA ALA A 280 -6.94 -25.67 9.45
C ALA A 280 -5.90 -26.30 10.40
N ASN A 281 -4.92 -25.51 10.82
CA ASN A 281 -3.86 -25.93 11.72
C ASN A 281 -3.61 -24.82 12.75
N ARG A 282 -2.99 -25.18 13.87
CA ARG A 282 -2.40 -24.22 14.81
C ARG A 282 -1.52 -23.22 14.05
N MET A 283 -1.76 -21.94 14.28
CA MET A 283 -0.90 -20.85 13.78
C MET A 283 -0.11 -20.24 14.93
N GLU A 284 1.17 -20.04 14.71
CA GLU A 284 2.03 -19.31 15.63
C GLU A 284 2.29 -17.93 15.05
N LEU A 285 1.73 -16.91 15.68
CA LEU A 285 1.98 -15.53 15.30
C LEU A 285 3.47 -15.23 15.46
N LYS A 286 4.10 -14.85 14.35
CA LYS A 286 5.48 -14.42 14.32
C LYS A 286 5.61 -13.11 15.08
N ILE A 287 6.15 -13.18 16.30
CA ILE A 287 6.56 -11.99 17.05
C ILE A 287 7.50 -11.15 16.18
N ASP A 288 7.23 -9.86 16.14
CA ASP A 288 7.99 -8.89 15.35
C ASP A 288 7.94 -9.15 13.83
N GLY A 289 6.82 -9.70 13.35
CA GLY A 289 6.64 -9.95 11.93
C GLY A 289 5.19 -10.18 11.52
N ASP A 290 5.05 -10.59 10.27
CA ASP A 290 3.78 -10.87 9.61
C ASP A 290 3.46 -12.37 9.65
N THR A 291 2.20 -12.69 9.92
CA THR A 291 1.67 -14.06 9.87
C THR A 291 0.48 -14.09 8.91
N PHE A 292 0.74 -14.54 7.68
CA PHE A 292 -0.26 -14.63 6.62
C PHE A 292 -1.24 -15.77 6.88
N PHE A 293 -2.53 -15.48 6.72
CA PHE A 293 -3.59 -16.49 6.74
C PHE A 293 -4.29 -16.61 5.38
N THR A 294 -4.14 -15.62 4.48
CA THR A 294 -4.38 -15.74 3.04
C THR A 294 -3.17 -15.20 2.27
N ASP A 295 -3.24 -15.17 0.93
CA ASP A 295 -2.16 -14.63 0.08
C ASP A 295 -1.92 -13.12 0.28
N ASP A 296 -2.92 -12.39 0.76
CA ASP A 296 -2.89 -10.93 0.87
C ASP A 296 -3.40 -10.39 2.22
N MET A 297 -3.73 -11.26 3.17
CA MET A 297 -4.15 -10.88 4.52
C MET A 297 -3.32 -11.59 5.59
N TYR A 298 -2.97 -10.84 6.64
CA TYR A 298 -2.07 -11.28 7.70
C TYR A 298 -2.39 -10.60 9.03
N ILE A 299 -1.86 -11.18 10.10
CA ILE A 299 -1.74 -10.54 11.41
C ILE A 299 -0.29 -10.08 11.57
N LYS A 300 -0.07 -8.79 11.78
CA LYS A 300 1.23 -8.21 12.09
C LYS A 300 1.37 -8.05 13.60
N THR A 301 2.55 -8.36 14.14
CA THR A 301 2.83 -8.18 15.56
C THR A 301 4.12 -7.42 15.83
N SER A 302 4.16 -6.64 16.92
CA SER A 302 5.38 -5.99 17.40
C SER A 302 6.30 -7.01 18.07
N ALA A 303 7.54 -6.59 18.33
CA ALA A 303 8.38 -7.26 19.32
C ALA A 303 7.68 -7.35 20.70
N LEU A 304 8.07 -8.35 21.50
CA LEU A 304 7.62 -8.47 22.88
C LEU A 304 8.11 -7.28 23.70
N MET A 305 7.17 -6.53 24.25
CA MET A 305 7.46 -5.41 25.11
C MET A 305 7.56 -5.87 26.57
N PRO A 306 8.66 -5.51 27.27
CA PRO A 306 8.83 -5.87 28.67
C PRO A 306 7.80 -5.15 29.55
N ARG A 307 7.72 -5.60 30.80
CA ARG A 307 7.04 -4.85 31.85
C ARG A 307 7.71 -3.47 31.96
N SER A 308 6.92 -2.41 31.88
CA SER A 308 7.41 -1.04 32.05
C SER A 308 6.51 -0.32 33.03
N GLY A 309 7.10 0.29 34.07
CA GLY A 309 6.43 1.17 35.05
C GLY A 309 5.00 0.77 35.43
N ALA A 310 4.01 1.38 34.75
CA ALA A 310 2.57 1.23 34.98
C ALA A 310 1.96 -0.10 34.49
N ILE A 311 2.70 -0.91 33.72
CA ILE A 311 2.20 -2.13 33.07
C ILE A 311 2.89 -3.36 33.65
N SER A 312 2.11 -4.24 34.28
CA SER A 312 2.58 -5.41 35.04
C SER A 312 2.74 -6.69 34.21
N LYS A 313 2.48 -6.64 32.90
CA LYS A 313 2.52 -7.80 32.00
C LYS A 313 3.43 -7.53 30.80
N VAL A 314 4.12 -8.59 30.37
CA VAL A 314 4.69 -8.65 29.01
C VAL A 314 3.53 -8.51 28.04
N ARG A 315 3.72 -7.83 26.92
CA ARG A 315 2.70 -7.62 25.90
C ARG A 315 3.36 -7.48 24.53
N TYR A 316 2.55 -7.38 23.51
CA TYR A 316 2.91 -6.94 22.18
C TYR A 316 1.69 -6.22 21.58
N TYR A 317 1.91 -5.51 20.50
CA TYR A 317 0.85 -4.91 19.70
C TYR A 317 0.58 -5.80 18.50
N LEU A 318 -0.68 -5.87 18.07
CA LEU A 318 -1.07 -6.60 16.87
C LEU A 318 -2.21 -5.91 16.12
N TYR A 319 -2.33 -6.22 14.84
CA TYR A 319 -3.49 -5.88 14.02
C TYR A 319 -3.63 -6.85 12.83
N ALA A 320 -4.85 -7.05 12.36
CA ALA A 320 -5.10 -7.67 11.06
C ALA A 320 -4.86 -6.65 9.95
N SER A 321 -4.38 -7.10 8.79
CA SER A 321 -4.07 -6.23 7.66
C SER A 321 -4.29 -6.91 6.32
N LYS A 322 -4.52 -6.09 5.29
CA LYS A 322 -4.53 -6.47 3.89
C LYS A 322 -3.46 -5.69 3.13
N ILE A 323 -2.74 -6.34 2.23
CA ILE A 323 -1.79 -5.71 1.33
C ILE A 323 -2.42 -5.44 -0.05
N TYR A 324 -2.23 -4.23 -0.58
CA TYR A 324 -2.61 -3.85 -1.94
C TYR A 324 -1.38 -3.66 -2.80
N THR A 325 -1.30 -4.42 -3.91
CA THR A 325 -0.10 -4.48 -4.75
C THR A 325 -0.37 -4.24 -6.23
N THR A 326 -1.64 -4.12 -6.66
CA THR A 326 -1.95 -3.90 -8.08
C THR A 326 -1.52 -2.51 -8.51
N PRO A 327 -0.60 -2.37 -9.49
CA PRO A 327 -0.10 -1.09 -9.93
C PRO A 327 -1.15 -0.22 -10.61
N ASP A 328 -1.03 1.08 -10.39
CA ASP A 328 -1.90 2.14 -10.90
C ASP A 328 -3.38 2.01 -10.48
N GLU A 329 -3.68 1.11 -9.53
CA GLU A 329 -4.98 0.96 -8.92
C GLU A 329 -5.10 1.88 -7.69
N THR A 330 -6.22 2.60 -7.61
CA THR A 330 -6.57 3.45 -6.48
C THR A 330 -7.46 2.69 -5.51
N TYR A 331 -7.11 2.75 -4.24
CA TYR A 331 -7.79 2.10 -3.14
C TYR A 331 -8.24 3.13 -2.10
N GLU A 332 -9.33 2.80 -1.42
CA GLU A 332 -9.81 3.56 -0.26
C GLU A 332 -9.18 3.00 1.02
N LEU A 333 -8.49 3.85 1.78
CA LEU A 333 -8.12 3.57 3.16
C LEU A 333 -9.17 4.16 4.11
N ARG A 334 -10.15 3.35 4.48
CA ARG A 334 -11.25 3.72 5.37
C ARG A 334 -10.86 3.68 6.85
N GLY A 335 -11.31 4.68 7.60
CA GLY A 335 -11.22 4.73 9.07
C GLY A 335 -12.41 4.08 9.77
N ASN A 336 -12.34 3.94 11.09
CA ASN A 336 -13.43 3.38 11.87
C ASN A 336 -14.72 4.21 11.73
N THR A 337 -15.85 3.52 11.65
CA THR A 337 -17.16 4.17 11.56
C THR A 337 -17.68 4.59 12.92
N TYR A 338 -18.18 5.81 13.00
CA TYR A 338 -18.90 6.36 14.14
C TYR A 338 -20.40 6.46 13.84
N ASN A 339 -21.22 6.28 14.86
CA ASN A 339 -22.65 6.61 14.82
C ASN A 339 -22.87 7.85 15.68
N THR A 340 -23.43 8.92 15.10
CA THR A 340 -23.63 10.21 15.78
C THR A 340 -24.57 10.10 17.00
N SER A 341 -25.45 9.10 17.03
CA SER A 341 -26.33 8.79 18.16
C SER A 341 -25.63 8.12 19.34
N SER A 342 -24.41 7.60 19.17
CA SER A 342 -23.72 6.82 20.22
C SER A 342 -23.22 7.68 21.39
N GLY A 343 -23.01 8.98 21.16
CA GLY A 343 -22.39 9.89 22.14
C GLY A 343 -20.88 9.71 22.29
N THR A 344 -20.27 8.86 21.46
CA THR A 344 -18.83 8.68 21.39
C THR A 344 -18.19 9.91 20.76
N SER A 345 -17.10 10.43 21.35
CA SER A 345 -16.30 11.47 20.71
C SER A 345 -15.75 10.99 19.38
N ILE A 346 -15.92 11.80 18.34
CA ILE A 346 -15.46 11.52 16.99
C ILE A 346 -13.99 11.92 16.89
N LEU A 347 -13.10 10.91 16.82
CA LEU A 347 -11.65 11.06 16.77
C LEU A 347 -11.06 9.89 15.98
N TRP A 348 -10.25 10.20 14.98
CA TRP A 348 -9.42 9.25 14.27
C TRP A 348 -7.95 9.57 14.53
N ASN A 349 -7.21 8.56 14.96
CA ASN A 349 -5.76 8.57 15.06
C ASN A 349 -5.22 7.31 14.36
N ASN A 350 -3.92 7.06 14.39
CA ASN A 350 -3.32 5.91 13.70
C ASN A 350 -3.76 4.53 14.24
N SER A 351 -4.43 4.47 15.40
CA SER A 351 -5.05 3.25 15.91
C SER A 351 -6.45 2.97 15.37
N LEU A 352 -7.09 3.97 14.75
CA LEU A 352 -8.48 3.93 14.29
C LEU A 352 -8.63 4.23 12.79
N TRP A 353 -7.54 4.62 12.11
CA TRP A 353 -7.56 4.89 10.68
C TRP A 353 -6.23 4.53 10.03
N SER A 354 -6.28 3.62 9.05
CA SER A 354 -5.09 3.09 8.40
C SER A 354 -4.35 4.11 7.54
N ALA A 355 -5.00 5.21 7.15
CA ALA A 355 -4.36 6.28 6.37
C ALA A 355 -3.29 7.04 7.18
N PHE A 356 -3.43 7.12 8.50
CA PHE A 356 -2.40 7.72 9.35
C PHE A 356 -1.26 6.74 9.60
N TYR A 357 -0.03 7.24 9.68
CA TYR A 357 1.11 6.33 9.78
C TYR A 357 1.20 5.66 11.17
N PHE A 358 1.57 4.39 11.19
CA PHE A 358 1.88 3.65 12.41
C PHE A 358 3.15 2.79 12.24
N ASP A 359 4.12 2.93 13.15
CA ASP A 359 5.28 2.05 13.23
C ASP A 359 5.08 1.00 14.31
N ILE A 360 4.88 -0.25 13.91
CA ILE A 360 4.71 -1.35 14.85
C ILE A 360 6.01 -1.72 15.59
N LYS A 361 7.18 -1.32 15.08
CA LYS A 361 8.47 -1.56 15.73
C LYS A 361 8.69 -0.62 16.92
N ASP A 362 8.08 0.57 16.88
CA ASP A 362 8.02 1.51 18.00
C ASP A 362 6.56 1.96 18.28
N PRO A 363 5.72 1.03 18.75
CA PRO A 363 4.27 1.25 18.81
C PRO A 363 3.89 2.31 19.85
N GLU A 364 4.65 2.45 20.93
CA GLU A 364 4.35 3.44 21.98
C GLU A 364 4.65 4.86 21.54
N THR A 365 5.81 5.08 20.89
CA THR A 365 6.13 6.38 20.30
C THR A 365 5.15 6.70 19.18
N SER A 366 4.85 5.73 18.31
CA SER A 366 3.95 5.94 17.20
C SER A 366 2.52 6.30 17.64
N LEU A 367 1.98 5.66 18.69
CA LEU A 367 0.68 6.03 19.27
C LEU A 367 0.70 7.41 19.95
N LYS A 368 1.82 7.78 20.57
CA LYS A 368 1.98 9.06 21.29
C LYS A 368 2.07 10.24 20.34
N TYR A 369 2.76 10.10 19.21
CA TYR A 369 2.99 11.14 18.21
C TYR A 369 2.18 10.91 16.93
N SER A 370 0.96 10.39 17.10
CA SER A 370 0.02 10.16 16.00
C SER A 370 -0.49 11.48 15.42
N GLU A 371 -0.84 11.43 14.14
CA GLU A 371 -1.79 12.36 13.54
C GLU A 371 -3.16 12.17 14.19
N ASN A 372 -3.94 13.25 14.31
CA ASN A 372 -5.30 13.19 14.85
C ASN A 372 -6.22 14.02 13.97
N LEU A 373 -7.33 13.44 13.54
CA LEU A 373 -8.48 14.13 12.95
C LEU A 373 -9.64 13.98 13.92
N TYR A 374 -10.23 15.09 14.37
CA TYR A 374 -11.33 15.01 15.34
C TYR A 374 -12.32 16.13 15.14
N TYR A 375 -13.54 15.84 15.60
CA TYR A 375 -14.59 16.84 15.74
C TYR A 375 -14.61 17.36 17.18
N GLN A 376 -14.74 18.67 17.32
CA GLN A 376 -14.97 19.35 18.59
C GLN A 376 -16.12 20.36 18.42
N ASN A 377 -17.06 20.38 19.36
CA ASN A 377 -18.07 21.43 19.37
C ASN A 377 -17.53 22.68 20.08
N ILE A 378 -17.59 23.84 19.45
CA ILE A 378 -17.21 25.13 20.02
C ILE A 378 -18.42 25.77 20.74
N GLU A 379 -18.18 26.46 21.85
CA GLU A 379 -19.26 27.17 22.54
C GLU A 379 -19.70 28.39 21.71
N GLY A 380 -21.00 28.45 21.39
CA GLY A 380 -21.57 29.55 20.60
C GLY A 380 -21.58 29.32 19.09
N SER A 381 -21.26 28.10 18.63
CA SER A 381 -21.43 27.64 17.26
C SER A 381 -22.85 27.89 16.72
N GLU A 382 -22.96 28.13 15.41
CA GLU A 382 -24.23 28.49 14.75
C GLU A 382 -25.17 27.29 14.66
N TYR A 383 -24.60 26.11 14.39
CA TYR A 383 -25.34 24.86 14.24
C TYR A 383 -25.23 23.99 15.49
N PRO A 384 -26.21 23.09 15.72
CA PRO A 384 -26.13 22.15 16.84
C PRO A 384 -24.93 21.21 16.72
N ALA A 385 -24.36 20.83 17.87
CA ALA A 385 -23.27 19.88 17.94
C ALA A 385 -23.59 18.52 17.26
N ILE A 386 -22.62 17.93 16.56
CA ILE A 386 -22.73 16.55 16.05
C ILE A 386 -22.47 15.57 17.20
N ASN A 387 -23.53 15.17 17.91
CA ASN A 387 -23.49 14.21 19.02
C ASN A 387 -24.87 13.61 19.33
N ASN A 388 -24.95 12.78 20.38
CA ASN A 388 -26.19 12.10 20.76
C ASN A 388 -27.34 13.00 21.24
N THR A 389 -27.11 14.30 21.48
CA THR A 389 -28.17 15.25 21.82
C THR A 389 -28.78 15.91 20.59
N SER A 390 -28.04 15.98 19.48
CA SER A 390 -28.48 16.46 18.17
C SER A 390 -27.94 15.55 17.07
N PRO A 391 -28.32 14.26 17.05
CA PRO A 391 -27.62 13.25 16.23
C PRO A 391 -27.79 13.48 14.73
N GLY A 392 -28.85 14.18 14.32
CA GLY A 392 -29.08 14.57 12.92
C GLY A 392 -28.41 15.87 12.50
N SER A 393 -27.60 16.51 13.36
CA SER A 393 -26.79 17.65 12.93
C SER A 393 -25.68 17.16 12.00
N ASN A 394 -25.65 17.72 10.80
CA ASN A 394 -24.73 17.34 9.74
C ASN A 394 -23.86 18.53 9.27
N VAL A 395 -23.82 19.62 10.02
CA VAL A 395 -22.96 20.77 9.73
C VAL A 395 -21.87 20.83 10.79
N ILE A 396 -20.63 20.90 10.33
CA ILE A 396 -19.44 21.15 11.13
C ILE A 396 -19.18 22.65 11.04
N ASP A 397 -19.27 23.39 12.13
CA ASP A 397 -19.01 24.83 12.14
C ASP A 397 -17.53 25.17 11.90
N GLU A 398 -17.23 26.43 11.58
CA GLU A 398 -15.85 26.94 11.46
C GLU A 398 -15.01 26.55 12.69
N GLY A 399 -13.86 25.91 12.45
CA GLY A 399 -12.93 25.51 13.51
C GLY A 399 -13.28 24.21 14.27
N GLU A 400 -14.38 23.54 13.92
CA GLU A 400 -14.85 22.35 14.64
C GLU A 400 -14.25 21.02 14.14
N LEU A 401 -13.85 20.93 12.87
CA LEU A 401 -13.04 19.82 12.35
C LEU A 401 -11.58 20.20 12.47
N VAL A 402 -10.81 19.42 13.21
CA VAL A 402 -9.40 19.71 13.49
C VAL A 402 -8.52 18.54 13.10
N TYR A 403 -7.48 18.83 12.33
CA TYR A 403 -6.34 17.94 12.12
C TYR A 403 -5.14 18.46 12.91
N SER A 404 -4.37 17.56 13.53
CA SER A 404 -3.15 17.93 14.26
C SER A 404 -2.05 16.88 14.14
N THR A 405 -0.80 17.35 14.12
CA THR A 405 0.40 16.52 14.09
C THR A 405 1.55 17.18 14.84
N SER A 406 2.51 16.38 15.31
CA SER A 406 3.71 16.85 16.00
C SER A 406 4.92 15.99 15.59
N PRO A 407 6.10 16.60 15.41
CA PRO A 407 7.30 15.83 15.13
C PRO A 407 7.75 15.07 16.37
N TYR A 408 8.53 14.02 16.16
CA TYR A 408 9.25 13.32 17.21
C TYR A 408 10.62 12.86 16.71
N GLU A 409 11.54 12.65 17.66
CA GLU A 409 12.89 12.18 17.36
C GLU A 409 12.89 10.67 17.10
N LYS A 410 13.33 10.27 15.91
CA LYS A 410 13.58 8.88 15.53
C LYS A 410 15.09 8.64 15.51
N THR A 411 15.54 7.55 16.11
CA THR A 411 16.97 7.20 16.13
C THR A 411 17.43 6.75 14.76
N TYR A 412 18.59 7.24 14.30
CA TYR A 412 19.20 6.75 13.06
C TYR A 412 19.44 5.24 13.17
N ARG A 413 19.18 4.50 12.09
CA ARG A 413 19.30 3.04 12.13
C ARG A 413 20.72 2.57 12.48
N VAL A 414 21.76 3.20 11.92
CA VAL A 414 23.15 2.84 12.25
C VAL A 414 23.43 2.98 13.75
N LYS A 415 22.81 3.96 14.41
CA LYS A 415 22.88 4.18 15.85
C LYS A 415 22.12 3.08 16.62
N LEU A 416 20.98 2.59 16.11
CA LEU A 416 20.28 1.45 16.69
C LEU A 416 21.10 0.15 16.58
N ASP A 417 21.67 -0.12 15.40
CA ASP A 417 22.38 -1.36 15.08
C ASP A 417 23.74 -1.45 15.82
N HIS A 418 24.41 -0.32 16.07
CA HIS A 418 25.73 -0.25 16.72
C HIS A 418 25.72 0.46 18.09
N TYR A 419 24.54 0.86 18.58
CA TYR A 419 24.22 1.42 19.89
C TYR A 419 25.23 2.45 20.45
N PHE A 420 26.22 1.99 21.23
CA PHE A 420 27.15 2.87 21.95
C PHE A 420 28.33 3.34 21.11
N GLU A 421 28.65 2.64 20.01
CA GLU A 421 29.85 2.90 19.22
C GLU A 421 29.70 4.13 18.33
N VAL A 422 28.50 4.37 17.82
CA VAL A 422 28.21 5.48 16.91
C VAL A 422 28.02 6.78 17.69
N GLN A 423 28.79 7.80 17.38
CA GLN A 423 28.63 9.16 17.92
C GLN A 423 28.39 10.19 16.82
N LYS A 424 28.64 9.84 15.55
CA LYS A 424 28.49 10.74 14.39
C LYS A 424 27.03 11.12 14.10
N VAL A 425 26.09 10.22 14.40
CA VAL A 425 24.64 10.43 14.25
C VAL A 425 23.90 9.87 15.47
N ASP A 426 22.78 10.49 15.83
CA ASP A 426 21.97 10.07 16.98
C ASP A 426 20.49 9.95 16.61
N ASN A 427 19.78 11.07 16.52
CA ASN A 427 18.37 11.12 16.16
C ASN A 427 18.10 12.11 15.03
N TYR A 428 16.97 11.92 14.35
CA TYR A 428 16.42 12.84 13.39
C TYR A 428 14.91 13.02 13.60
N PRO A 429 14.39 14.24 13.43
CA PRO A 429 13.00 14.56 13.68
C PRO A 429 12.10 14.14 12.52
N VAL A 430 11.22 13.18 12.75
CA VAL A 430 10.19 12.76 11.79
C VAL A 430 8.85 13.39 12.11
N VAL A 431 8.03 13.62 11.10
CA VAL A 431 6.68 14.15 11.24
C VAL A 431 5.78 13.50 10.20
N TYR A 432 4.57 13.15 10.61
CA TYR A 432 3.55 12.68 9.70
C TYR A 432 2.69 13.86 9.25
N TRP A 433 2.45 13.94 7.96
CA TRP A 433 1.70 15.01 7.33
C TRP A 433 0.66 14.44 6.38
N LEU A 434 -0.60 14.52 6.77
CA LEU A 434 -1.77 14.06 6.00
C LEU A 434 -1.59 12.61 5.52
N GLY A 435 -1.19 11.72 6.42
CA GLY A 435 -0.98 10.29 6.18
C GLY A 435 0.32 9.94 5.45
N ASN A 436 1.28 10.85 5.35
CA ASN A 436 2.56 10.63 4.70
C ASN A 436 3.73 10.91 5.66
N LEU A 437 4.84 10.16 5.53
CA LEU A 437 6.05 10.35 6.34
C LEU A 437 6.96 11.44 5.75
N TYR A 438 7.37 12.38 6.61
CA TYR A 438 8.33 13.43 6.31
C TYR A 438 9.38 13.55 7.43
N VAL A 439 10.45 14.32 7.16
CA VAL A 439 11.41 14.80 8.16
C VAL A 439 11.21 16.29 8.39
N ALA A 440 11.11 16.69 9.66
CA ALA A 440 11.02 18.09 10.07
C ALA A 440 12.42 18.72 10.11
N ILE A 441 12.73 19.56 9.13
CA ILE A 441 14.08 20.05 8.87
C ILE A 441 14.61 20.85 10.07
N GLY A 442 15.67 20.34 10.70
CA GLY A 442 16.24 20.93 11.91
C GLY A 442 15.27 21.00 13.10
N GLY A 443 14.34 20.05 13.18
CA GLY A 443 13.36 19.93 14.26
C GLY A 443 12.17 20.88 14.13
N ASP A 444 11.98 21.51 12.97
CA ASP A 444 10.94 22.49 12.74
C ASP A 444 9.78 21.89 11.92
N ALA A 445 8.67 21.56 12.58
CA ALA A 445 7.49 20.96 11.93
C ALA A 445 6.89 21.82 10.80
N ARG A 446 7.23 23.12 10.74
CA ARG A 446 6.79 24.02 9.67
C ARG A 446 7.57 23.83 8.39
N LYS A 447 8.70 23.12 8.42
CA LYS A 447 9.59 22.94 7.27
C LYS A 447 9.88 21.47 7.12
N ILE A 448 9.21 20.80 6.20
CA ILE A 448 9.28 19.35 6.07
C ILE A 448 9.83 18.95 4.70
N THR A 449 10.54 17.82 4.64
CA THR A 449 11.09 17.25 3.40
C THR A 449 10.75 15.76 3.32
N PRO A 450 10.39 15.24 2.13
CA PRO A 450 10.06 13.83 1.98
C PRO A 450 11.33 12.97 2.10
N VAL A 451 11.14 11.78 2.68
CA VAL A 451 12.15 10.72 2.64
C VAL A 451 12.19 10.12 1.24
N VAL A 452 13.37 10.04 0.63
CA VAL A 452 13.58 9.39 -0.67
C VAL A 452 13.81 7.90 -0.48
N VAL A 453 14.71 7.56 0.44
CA VAL A 453 15.06 6.18 0.79
C VAL A 453 15.26 6.11 2.30
N GLU A 454 14.66 5.10 2.93
CA GLU A 454 15.04 4.62 4.26
C GLU A 454 15.18 3.10 4.18
N GLN A 455 16.36 2.59 4.53
CA GLN A 455 16.65 1.16 4.50
C GLN A 455 16.15 0.47 5.78
N TYR A 456 15.31 -0.56 5.66
CA TYR A 456 14.69 -1.29 6.78
C TYR A 456 15.58 -2.37 7.40
N TYR A 457 15.31 -2.74 8.66
CA TYR A 457 16.03 -3.79 9.40
C TYR A 457 16.31 -5.03 8.52
N GLU A 458 17.53 -5.58 8.63
CA GLU A 458 18.07 -6.68 7.78
C GLU A 458 18.32 -6.37 6.30
N GLN A 459 17.81 -5.27 5.74
CA GLN A 459 18.13 -4.91 4.36
C GLN A 459 19.60 -4.50 4.22
N GLU A 460 20.21 -4.99 3.15
CA GLU A 460 21.63 -4.82 2.82
C GLU A 460 21.73 -4.53 1.31
N LYS A 461 22.61 -3.62 0.92
CA LYS A 461 22.92 -3.37 -0.50
C LYS A 461 24.36 -3.76 -0.77
N VAL A 462 24.56 -4.74 -1.64
CA VAL A 462 25.88 -5.01 -2.22
C VAL A 462 26.08 -4.07 -3.41
N LEU A 463 27.19 -3.33 -3.41
CA LEU A 463 27.55 -2.37 -4.46
C LEU A 463 28.96 -2.66 -4.96
N LYS A 464 29.09 -3.05 -6.23
CA LYS A 464 30.40 -3.28 -6.85
C LYS A 464 31.09 -1.96 -7.19
N VAL A 465 32.42 -2.00 -7.26
CA VAL A 465 33.20 -0.82 -7.68
C VAL A 465 32.79 -0.39 -9.09
N GLY A 466 32.48 0.90 -9.25
CA GLY A 466 32.02 1.52 -10.49
C GLY A 466 30.54 1.30 -10.81
N GLU A 467 29.81 0.50 -10.02
CA GLU A 467 28.35 0.38 -10.13
C GLU A 467 27.68 1.61 -9.50
N SER A 468 26.57 2.04 -10.09
CA SER A 468 25.71 3.08 -9.54
C SER A 468 24.49 2.42 -8.89
N TRP A 469 24.30 2.70 -7.60
CA TRP A 469 23.05 2.42 -6.91
C TRP A 469 22.11 3.59 -7.08
N ASP A 470 21.05 3.38 -7.85
CA ASP A 470 19.94 4.32 -7.95
C ASP A 470 19.18 4.39 -6.61
N LEU A 471 19.20 5.56 -5.98
CA LEU A 471 18.49 5.84 -4.73
C LEU A 471 17.12 6.48 -4.98
N GLY A 472 16.70 6.66 -6.23
CA GLY A 472 15.45 7.34 -6.58
C GLY A 472 15.57 8.86 -6.62
N LYS A 473 14.58 9.52 -7.24
CA LYS A 473 14.57 10.98 -7.49
C LYS A 473 15.88 11.52 -8.07
N ASN A 474 16.49 10.75 -8.98
CA ASN A 474 17.77 11.02 -9.63
C ASN A 474 18.99 11.09 -8.69
N TYR A 475 18.85 10.65 -7.44
CA TYR A 475 19.98 10.45 -6.56
C TYR A 475 20.63 9.10 -6.86
N SER A 476 21.96 9.02 -6.77
CA SER A 476 22.66 7.75 -6.85
C SER A 476 23.92 7.72 -6.00
N LEU A 477 24.30 6.53 -5.54
CA LEU A 477 25.52 6.29 -4.79
C LEU A 477 26.46 5.39 -5.59
N ILE A 478 27.72 5.79 -5.69
CA ILE A 478 28.75 5.05 -6.41
C ILE A 478 29.86 4.65 -5.44
N CYS A 479 30.27 3.38 -5.50
CA CYS A 479 31.53 2.95 -4.91
C CYS A 479 32.66 3.17 -5.93
N ASN A 480 33.47 4.21 -5.72
CA ASN A 480 34.46 4.62 -6.71
C ASN A 480 35.64 3.67 -6.79
N GLN A 481 36.22 3.32 -5.64
CA GLN A 481 37.41 2.45 -5.54
C GLN A 481 37.71 2.08 -4.09
N PHE A 482 38.68 1.18 -3.93
CA PHE A 482 39.30 0.81 -2.67
C PHE A 482 40.76 1.26 -2.66
N ASP A 483 41.35 1.44 -1.48
CA ASP A 483 42.80 1.57 -1.37
C ASP A 483 43.53 0.25 -1.72
N GLU A 484 44.87 0.29 -1.79
CA GLU A 484 45.68 -0.85 -2.23
C GLU A 484 45.42 -2.11 -1.39
N ASP A 485 45.30 -1.96 -0.07
CA ASP A 485 45.10 -3.05 0.88
C ASP A 485 43.62 -3.45 1.08
N GLY A 486 42.69 -2.64 0.58
CA GLY A 486 41.24 -2.85 0.72
C GLY A 486 40.67 -2.44 2.08
N GLY A 487 41.46 -1.74 2.91
CA GLY A 487 41.06 -1.23 4.22
C GLY A 487 40.32 0.11 4.18
N LYS A 488 40.27 0.77 3.01
CA LYS A 488 39.51 2.01 2.79
C LYS A 488 38.64 1.93 1.54
N VAL A 489 37.47 2.55 1.63
CA VAL A 489 36.47 2.62 0.56
C VAL A 489 36.19 4.08 0.25
N TRP A 490 36.14 4.45 -1.03
CA TRP A 490 35.66 5.76 -1.47
C TRP A 490 34.24 5.67 -2.04
N LEU A 491 33.29 6.37 -1.42
CA LEU A 491 31.90 6.51 -1.89
C LEU A 491 31.63 7.95 -2.34
N SER A 492 30.81 8.12 -3.38
CA SER A 492 30.31 9.43 -3.84
C SER A 492 28.79 9.39 -4.03
N LEU A 493 28.11 10.41 -3.51
CA LEU A 493 26.69 10.65 -3.71
C LEU A 493 26.50 11.65 -4.85
N TYR A 494 25.57 11.35 -5.76
CA TYR A 494 25.22 12.18 -6.91
C TYR A 494 23.74 12.54 -6.90
N LYS A 495 23.40 13.67 -7.51
CA LYS A 495 22.06 13.99 -8.00
C LYS A 495 22.14 14.56 -9.41
N ASP A 496 21.33 14.05 -10.33
CA ASP A 496 21.34 14.49 -11.74
C ASP A 496 22.75 14.47 -12.35
N GLU A 497 23.52 13.40 -12.07
CA GLU A 497 24.93 13.23 -12.47
C GLU A 497 25.92 14.24 -11.87
N VAL A 498 25.48 15.12 -10.97
CA VAL A 498 26.34 16.07 -10.24
C VAL A 498 26.71 15.49 -8.88
N GLU A 499 28.01 15.42 -8.59
CA GLU A 499 28.51 14.97 -7.28
C GLU A 499 28.08 15.97 -6.20
N LEU A 500 27.33 15.50 -5.22
CA LEU A 500 26.92 16.29 -4.06
C LEU A 500 28.00 16.26 -2.97
N GLY A 501 28.65 15.12 -2.81
CA GLY A 501 29.76 14.94 -1.89
C GLY A 501 30.29 13.51 -1.91
N SER A 502 31.43 13.31 -1.25
CA SER A 502 32.13 12.03 -1.22
C SER A 502 33.01 11.88 -0.01
N GLU A 503 33.21 10.63 0.41
CA GLU A 503 33.92 10.29 1.64
C GLU A 503 34.80 9.05 1.45
N VAL A 504 35.97 9.08 2.10
CA VAL A 504 36.88 7.92 2.17
C VAL A 504 36.76 7.30 3.55
N LEU A 505 36.04 6.19 3.61
CA LEU A 505 35.71 5.48 4.85
C LEU A 505 36.80 4.47 5.20
N ASN A 506 37.13 4.36 6.48
CA ASN A 506 38.10 3.39 6.97
C ASN A 506 37.37 2.18 7.56
N VAL A 507 37.40 1.07 6.82
CA VAL A 507 36.72 -0.18 7.18
C VAL A 507 37.62 -1.17 7.90
N SER A 508 38.89 -0.79 8.14
CA SER A 508 39.87 -1.58 8.89
C SER A 508 39.88 -1.27 10.39
N THR A 509 39.17 -0.23 10.84
CA THR A 509 39.08 0.14 12.26
C THR A 509 37.88 -0.49 12.93
N ASN A 510 37.92 -0.55 14.27
CA ASN A 510 36.80 -0.97 15.11
C ASN A 510 35.90 0.22 15.50
N ASP A 511 36.17 1.42 14.99
CA ASP A 511 35.32 2.59 15.23
C ASP A 511 34.19 2.58 14.20
N ALA A 512 32.94 2.53 14.67
CA ALA A 512 31.79 2.54 13.79
C ALA A 512 31.68 3.86 13.01
N ASP A 513 32.10 4.98 13.58
CA ASP A 513 31.98 6.31 12.97
C ASP A 513 32.88 6.46 11.72
N ASP A 514 34.01 5.76 11.69
CA ASP A 514 34.94 5.73 10.54
C ASP A 514 34.32 5.09 9.27
N ARG A 515 33.22 4.35 9.44
CA ARG A 515 32.51 3.61 8.39
C ARG A 515 31.19 4.27 7.98
N ILE A 516 30.86 5.42 8.56
CA ILE A 516 29.62 6.15 8.29
C ILE A 516 29.90 7.29 7.33
N PHE A 517 29.22 7.28 6.19
CA PHE A 517 29.18 8.42 5.28
C PHE A 517 27.95 9.27 5.60
N VAL A 518 28.17 10.55 5.88
CA VAL A 518 27.13 11.54 6.16
C VAL A 518 27.35 12.72 5.22
N GLU A 519 26.28 13.19 4.61
CA GLU A 519 26.27 14.46 3.87
C GLU A 519 25.31 15.44 4.52
N THR A 520 25.78 16.69 4.62
CA THR A 520 25.02 17.81 5.18
C THR A 520 24.86 18.92 4.15
N ALA A 521 23.78 19.69 4.26
CA ALA A 521 23.56 20.87 3.45
C ALA A 521 22.82 21.95 4.24
N ASP A 522 23.00 23.21 3.82
CA ASP A 522 22.20 24.32 4.30
C ASP A 522 20.94 24.44 3.42
N PHE A 523 19.77 24.15 3.98
CA PHE A 523 18.48 24.33 3.31
C PHE A 523 17.35 24.60 4.31
N ALA A 524 16.24 25.16 3.83
CA ALA A 524 15.10 25.57 4.65
C ALA A 524 15.47 26.54 5.81
N ASP A 525 16.46 27.42 5.59
CA ASP A 525 17.05 28.33 6.60
C ASP A 525 17.65 27.62 7.83
N LYS A 526 17.95 26.33 7.71
CA LYS A 526 18.68 25.55 8.71
C LYS A 526 20.08 25.25 8.15
N LYS A 527 21.05 25.12 9.05
CA LYS A 527 22.44 24.83 8.72
C LYS A 527 22.79 23.40 8.99
N ASP A 528 23.74 22.87 8.23
CA ASP A 528 24.36 21.56 8.45
C ASP A 528 23.31 20.44 8.62
N VAL A 529 22.20 20.51 7.87
CA VAL A 529 21.14 19.50 7.95
C VAL A 529 21.63 18.23 7.27
N ILE A 530 21.65 17.14 8.02
CA ILE A 530 21.94 15.80 7.47
C ILE A 530 20.80 15.42 6.53
N TYR A 531 21.13 15.23 5.25
CA TYR A 531 20.16 14.76 4.25
C TYR A 531 20.53 13.39 3.70
N PHE A 532 21.74 12.88 3.98
CA PHE A 532 22.12 11.53 3.60
C PHE A 532 23.02 10.89 4.66
N VAL A 533 22.75 9.62 4.96
CA VAL A 533 23.55 8.76 5.82
C VAL A 533 23.62 7.37 5.20
N THR A 534 24.77 6.72 5.22
CA THR A 534 24.90 5.26 4.95
C THR A 534 26.07 4.67 5.74
N TYR A 535 26.01 3.38 6.03
CA TYR A 535 27.03 2.65 6.78
C TYR A 535 27.63 1.53 5.94
N VAL A 536 28.97 1.45 5.91
CA VAL A 536 29.67 0.31 5.30
C VAL A 536 29.84 -0.81 6.33
N ASP A 537 28.96 -1.81 6.27
CA ASP A 537 29.03 -3.02 7.10
C ASP A 537 30.28 -3.83 6.76
N LYS A 538 30.44 -4.14 5.47
CA LYS A 538 31.55 -4.96 4.98
C LYS A 538 32.13 -4.38 3.71
N ALA A 539 33.42 -4.61 3.56
CA ALA A 539 34.16 -4.29 2.35
C ALA A 539 34.94 -5.55 1.96
N PHE A 540 34.85 -5.93 0.68
CA PHE A 540 35.49 -7.13 0.16
C PHE A 540 36.33 -6.78 -1.05
N LYS A 541 37.59 -7.23 -1.05
CA LYS A 541 38.51 -7.08 -2.15
C LYS A 541 39.22 -8.40 -2.41
N SER A 542 39.18 -8.84 -3.67
CA SER A 542 39.88 -10.02 -4.18
C SER A 542 40.41 -9.70 -5.59
N GLU A 543 41.12 -10.65 -6.20
CA GLU A 543 41.59 -10.49 -7.59
C GLU A 543 40.45 -10.40 -8.62
N SER A 544 39.29 -11.02 -8.34
CA SER A 544 38.17 -11.09 -9.27
C SER A 544 37.01 -10.15 -8.93
N ASP A 545 36.78 -9.90 -7.65
CA ASP A 545 35.64 -9.11 -7.16
C ASP A 545 36.07 -8.10 -6.10
N THR A 546 35.53 -6.88 -6.23
CA THR A 546 35.66 -5.81 -5.25
C THR A 546 34.29 -5.15 -5.06
N PHE A 547 33.77 -5.17 -3.84
CA PHE A 547 32.44 -4.64 -3.52
C PHE A 547 32.34 -4.22 -2.06
N VAL A 548 31.40 -3.32 -1.78
CA VAL A 548 30.96 -3.00 -0.44
C VAL A 548 29.57 -3.52 -0.18
N LYS A 549 29.26 -3.69 1.10
CA LYS A 549 27.96 -4.01 1.62
C LYS A 549 27.50 -2.86 2.51
N LEU A 550 26.40 -2.24 2.12
CA LEU A 550 25.85 -1.04 2.73
C LEU A 550 24.58 -1.35 3.53
N MET A 551 24.47 -0.71 4.68
CA MET A 551 23.33 -0.78 5.59
C MET A 551 22.95 0.61 6.09
N ALA A 552 21.78 0.71 6.73
CA ALA A 552 21.30 1.92 7.39
C ALA A 552 21.29 3.19 6.52
N THR A 553 20.98 3.05 5.22
CA THR A 553 20.88 4.20 4.32
C THR A 553 19.60 5.01 4.57
N LEU A 554 19.76 6.32 4.80
CA LEU A 554 18.68 7.32 4.79
C LEU A 554 19.03 8.41 3.79
N LEU A 555 18.08 8.81 2.95
CA LEU A 555 18.20 9.93 2.02
C LEU A 555 16.94 10.79 2.09
N LEU A 556 17.12 12.09 2.29
CA LEU A 556 16.07 13.12 2.25
C LEU A 556 16.17 13.91 0.95
N ASP A 557 15.03 14.37 0.44
CA ASP A 557 15.02 15.18 -0.77
C ASP A 557 15.28 16.66 -0.43
N LYS A 558 16.55 17.01 -0.26
CA LYS A 558 16.96 18.37 0.15
C LYS A 558 16.45 19.51 -0.77
N ASP A 559 16.06 19.19 -2.01
CA ASP A 559 15.56 20.18 -2.97
C ASP A 559 14.02 20.32 -2.94
N THR A 560 13.33 19.43 -2.22
CA THR A 560 11.88 19.50 -1.98
C THR A 560 11.65 19.86 -0.52
N VAL A 561 11.30 21.13 -0.28
CA VAL A 561 10.92 21.65 1.03
C VAL A 561 9.49 22.13 0.97
N ILE A 562 8.66 21.63 1.88
CA ILE A 562 7.31 22.12 2.12
C ILE A 562 7.40 23.03 3.35
N THR A 563 7.03 24.29 3.17
CA THR A 563 6.86 25.24 4.27
C THR A 563 5.37 25.35 4.59
N ILE A 564 5.03 25.27 5.88
CA ILE A 564 3.67 25.39 6.39
C ILE A 564 3.62 26.63 7.28
N GLU A 565 2.80 27.58 6.87
CA GLU A 565 2.55 28.84 7.55
C GLU A 565 1.11 28.91 8.06
N ILE A 566 0.86 29.83 8.99
CA ILE A 566 -0.53 30.14 9.38
C ILE A 566 -1.25 30.70 8.14
N ASP A 567 -2.52 30.36 8.01
CA ASP A 567 -3.40 30.69 6.87
C ASP A 567 -3.16 29.90 5.57
N ASP A 568 -2.17 28.99 5.53
CA ASP A 568 -2.06 28.01 4.43
C ASP A 568 -3.29 27.10 4.37
N LYS A 569 -3.77 26.82 3.15
CA LYS A 569 -4.99 26.03 2.92
C LYS A 569 -4.69 24.66 2.29
N PHE A 570 -5.44 23.66 2.74
CA PHE A 570 -5.37 22.27 2.30
C PHE A 570 -6.81 21.76 2.11
N GLY A 571 -7.38 21.97 0.92
CA GLY A 571 -8.81 21.81 0.70
C GLY A 571 -9.63 22.80 1.54
N GLU A 572 -10.59 22.29 2.30
CA GLU A 572 -11.45 23.05 3.21
C GLU A 572 -10.76 23.38 4.55
N MET A 573 -9.59 22.79 4.79
CA MET A 573 -8.81 22.96 6.01
C MET A 573 -7.81 24.12 5.88
N LYS A 574 -7.65 24.91 6.94
CA LYS A 574 -6.68 26.01 7.04
C LYS A 574 -5.76 25.83 8.23
N CYS A 575 -4.49 26.18 8.07
CA CYS A 575 -3.51 26.17 9.14
C CYS A 575 -3.80 27.27 10.17
N VAL A 576 -4.16 26.85 11.38
CA VAL A 576 -4.49 27.75 12.51
C VAL A 576 -3.38 27.78 13.57
N GLU A 577 -2.48 26.80 13.56
CA GLU A 577 -1.29 26.75 14.42
C GLU A 577 -0.10 26.21 13.61
N ALA A 578 0.97 26.99 13.53
CA ALA A 578 2.22 26.58 12.92
C ALA A 578 3.40 26.90 13.86
N SER A 579 4.01 25.88 14.46
CA SER A 579 5.14 26.00 15.37
C SER A 579 6.19 24.93 15.09
N GLU A 580 7.39 25.07 15.67
CA GLU A 580 8.43 24.05 15.51
C GLU A 580 8.00 22.66 16.00
N ASN A 581 7.08 22.58 16.98
CA ASN A 581 6.69 21.33 17.64
C ASN A 581 5.28 20.83 17.31
N SER A 582 4.51 21.56 16.50
CA SER A 582 3.08 21.28 16.30
C SER A 582 2.54 22.04 15.11
N ILE A 583 1.77 21.35 14.28
CA ILE A 583 0.92 21.93 13.24
C ILE A 583 -0.53 21.55 13.52
N LYS A 584 -1.45 22.51 13.39
CA LYS A 584 -2.89 22.26 13.42
C LYS A 584 -3.60 22.91 12.26
N LEU A 585 -4.46 22.14 11.62
CA LEU A 585 -5.41 22.61 10.63
C LEU A 585 -6.81 22.59 11.24
N ALA A 586 -7.63 23.56 10.89
CA ALA A 586 -9.06 23.53 11.19
C ALA A 586 -9.85 24.00 9.97
N ASN A 587 -11.09 23.54 9.80
CA ASN A 587 -11.92 24.00 8.68
C ASN A 587 -12.17 25.51 8.77
N GLU A 588 -11.97 26.21 7.65
CA GLU A 588 -12.11 27.69 7.61
C GLU A 588 -13.56 28.13 7.48
N ASP A 589 -14.35 27.39 6.71
CA ASP A 589 -15.78 27.64 6.53
C ASP A 589 -16.58 26.44 7.08
N PRO A 590 -17.87 26.59 7.41
CA PRO A 590 -18.71 25.48 7.81
C PRO A 590 -18.78 24.40 6.73
N ILE A 591 -18.56 23.14 7.11
CA ILE A 591 -18.66 21.98 6.21
C ILE A 591 -20.02 21.32 6.41
N THR A 592 -20.84 21.29 5.36
CA THR A 592 -22.09 20.51 5.37
C THR A 592 -21.79 19.09 4.88
N LEU A 593 -22.03 18.11 5.73
CA LEU A 593 -21.95 16.69 5.40
C LEU A 593 -23.19 16.29 4.61
N GLU A 594 -22.99 15.92 3.36
CA GLU A 594 -24.07 15.44 2.48
C GLU A 594 -24.39 13.98 2.82
N LEU A 595 -25.59 13.72 3.34
CA LEU A 595 -26.02 12.37 3.73
C LEU A 595 -26.15 11.45 2.50
N ASP A 596 -25.73 10.19 2.64
CA ASP A 596 -25.65 9.20 1.52
C ASP A 596 -24.63 9.59 0.44
N ASP A 597 -23.61 10.39 0.80
CA ASP A 597 -22.59 10.86 -0.12
C ASP A 597 -21.22 11.03 0.56
N ASP A 598 -20.23 11.36 -0.27
CA ASP A 598 -18.88 11.71 0.12
C ASP A 598 -18.73 13.24 0.22
N THR A 599 -18.11 13.72 1.30
CA THR A 599 -17.79 15.14 1.52
C THR A 599 -16.29 15.30 1.72
N TYR A 600 -15.61 15.86 0.70
CA TYR A 600 -14.16 16.10 0.72
C TYR A 600 -13.81 17.27 1.64
N PHE A 601 -12.72 17.12 2.40
CA PHE A 601 -12.15 18.19 3.22
C PHE A 601 -10.67 18.45 2.90
N THR A 602 -9.98 17.53 2.22
CA THR A 602 -8.73 17.77 1.47
C THR A 602 -8.90 17.28 0.02
N ASP A 603 -7.82 17.32 -0.77
CA ASP A 603 -7.84 16.80 -2.16
C ASP A 603 -8.01 15.27 -2.23
N ASP A 604 -7.62 14.55 -1.17
CA ASP A 604 -7.55 13.09 -1.14
C ASP A 604 -8.23 12.47 0.10
N MET A 605 -8.74 13.29 1.03
CA MET A 605 -9.46 12.86 2.22
C MET A 605 -10.90 13.41 2.24
N TYR A 606 -11.82 12.54 2.60
CA TYR A 606 -13.26 12.83 2.64
C TYR A 606 -13.93 12.06 3.78
N PHE A 607 -15.14 12.50 4.12
CA PHE A 607 -16.08 11.70 4.92
C PHE A 607 -17.08 11.03 4.01
N THR A 608 -17.35 9.75 4.21
CA THR A 608 -18.57 9.12 3.72
C THR A 608 -19.59 9.10 4.84
N THR A 609 -20.83 9.48 4.53
CA THR A 609 -21.93 9.42 5.50
C THR A 609 -23.07 8.52 5.03
N SER A 610 -23.77 7.93 6.00
CA SER A 610 -24.99 7.21 5.72
C SER A 610 -26.18 8.16 5.55
N LYS A 611 -27.30 7.61 5.06
CA LYS A 611 -28.63 8.19 5.26
C LYS A 611 -28.90 8.33 6.75
N ALA A 612 -29.81 9.24 7.07
CA ALA A 612 -30.35 9.33 8.41
C ALA A 612 -30.97 7.98 8.84
N HIS A 613 -30.56 7.49 10.00
CA HIS A 613 -31.14 6.36 10.70
C HIS A 613 -32.54 6.72 11.25
N GLU A 614 -33.28 5.72 11.73
CA GLU A 614 -34.61 5.93 12.34
C GLU A 614 -34.58 6.84 13.58
N ASP A 615 -33.46 6.85 14.31
CA ASP A 615 -33.25 7.71 15.49
C ASP A 615 -32.87 9.15 15.12
N GLY A 616 -32.77 9.46 13.83
CA GLY A 616 -32.38 10.76 13.28
C GLY A 616 -30.88 10.97 13.16
N GLY A 617 -30.04 10.07 13.70
CA GLY A 617 -28.60 10.10 13.54
C GLY A 617 -28.13 9.57 12.19
N PHE A 618 -26.81 9.45 12.02
CA PHE A 618 -26.20 8.83 10.85
C PHE A 618 -24.84 8.23 11.22
N SER A 619 -24.32 7.38 10.34
CA SER A 619 -22.99 6.83 10.42
C SER A 619 -22.01 7.63 9.56
N ILE A 620 -20.78 7.79 10.05
CA ILE A 620 -19.71 8.56 9.40
C ILE A 620 -18.36 7.86 9.56
N TYR A 621 -17.56 7.87 8.50
CA TYR A 621 -16.14 7.51 8.56
C TYR A 621 -15.31 8.40 7.62
N PRO A 622 -14.03 8.67 7.93
CA PRO A 622 -13.11 9.28 6.99
C PRO A 622 -12.53 8.20 6.08
N ALA A 623 -12.16 8.62 4.89
CA ALA A 623 -11.49 7.81 3.92
C ALA A 623 -10.40 8.64 3.24
N LYS A 624 -9.35 7.95 2.79
CA LYS A 624 -8.27 8.53 2.00
C LYS A 624 -8.06 7.70 0.75
N GLU A 625 -8.00 8.34 -0.41
CA GLU A 625 -7.62 7.66 -1.67
C GLU A 625 -6.10 7.47 -1.73
N VAL A 626 -5.66 6.26 -2.07
CA VAL A 626 -4.24 5.94 -2.28
C VAL A 626 -4.06 5.16 -3.57
N THR A 627 -3.09 5.54 -4.39
CA THR A 627 -2.80 4.87 -5.66
C THR A 627 -1.48 4.12 -5.58
N VAL A 628 -1.51 2.82 -5.84
CA VAL A 628 -0.28 2.02 -5.92
C VAL A 628 0.54 2.50 -7.12
N SER A 629 1.69 3.10 -6.89
CA SER A 629 2.54 3.63 -7.97
C SER A 629 3.32 2.52 -8.69
N SER A 630 3.36 2.60 -10.02
CA SER A 630 4.23 1.79 -10.87
C SER A 630 5.67 2.37 -10.91
N GLY A 631 6.52 1.94 -9.97
CA GLY A 631 7.98 2.11 -10.03
C GLY A 631 8.61 3.19 -9.13
N TYR A 632 9.89 2.92 -8.78
CA TYR A 632 10.83 3.54 -7.81
C TYR A 632 10.55 3.30 -6.33
N GLY A 633 11.09 2.21 -5.75
CA GLY A 633 10.99 1.82 -4.32
C GLY A 633 11.44 2.90 -3.33
N ASN A 634 11.09 2.86 -2.04
CA ASN A 634 11.21 1.73 -1.13
C ASN A 634 10.27 1.93 0.10
N PHE A 635 9.20 1.15 0.22
CA PHE A 635 8.67 0.69 1.52
C PHE A 635 8.86 -0.82 1.49
N GLY A 636 9.70 -1.34 2.39
CA GLY A 636 10.31 -2.65 2.25
C GLY A 636 9.29 -3.79 2.33
N ASP A 637 9.29 -4.63 1.29
CA ASP A 637 8.87 -6.02 1.42
C ASP A 637 9.83 -6.93 0.64
N SER A 638 10.01 -8.13 1.18
CA SER A 638 11.15 -9.02 0.94
C SER A 638 11.29 -9.51 -0.51
N GLU A 639 12.52 -9.45 -1.06
CA GLU A 639 12.94 -10.44 -2.06
C GLU A 639 12.93 -11.81 -1.37
N THR A 640 11.90 -12.61 -1.63
CA THR A 640 11.94 -14.03 -1.35
C THR A 640 12.97 -14.63 -2.30
N ASN A 641 14.03 -15.21 -1.73
CA ASN A 641 14.94 -16.06 -2.48
C ASN A 641 14.10 -17.15 -3.19
N GLU A 642 14.18 -17.20 -4.51
CA GLU A 642 13.70 -18.34 -5.29
C GLU A 642 14.41 -19.61 -4.77
N GLU A 643 13.73 -20.40 -3.94
CA GLU A 643 14.14 -21.76 -3.70
C GLU A 643 13.95 -22.55 -4.99
N ILE A 644 15.08 -22.98 -5.53
CA ILE A 644 15.17 -23.97 -6.59
C ILE A 644 14.38 -25.21 -6.15
N LEU A 645 13.24 -25.46 -6.81
CA LEU A 645 12.47 -26.69 -6.73
C LEU A 645 13.36 -27.89 -7.06
N VAL A 646 13.88 -28.57 -6.04
CA VAL A 646 14.44 -29.92 -6.17
C VAL A 646 13.28 -30.89 -6.00
N GLN A 647 13.01 -31.66 -7.06
CA GLN A 647 12.04 -32.75 -7.07
C GLN A 647 12.30 -33.73 -5.92
N ASP A 648 11.29 -33.91 -5.07
CA ASP A 648 11.25 -34.94 -4.06
C ASP A 648 10.94 -36.29 -4.73
N SER A 649 11.86 -37.25 -4.62
CA SER A 649 11.62 -38.66 -4.89
C SER A 649 11.88 -39.43 -3.60
N ALA A 650 10.78 -39.94 -3.05
CA ALA A 650 10.66 -40.76 -1.85
C ALA A 650 11.85 -41.71 -1.57
N ASP A 651 12.38 -41.66 -0.35
CA ASP A 651 12.54 -42.87 0.46
C ASP A 651 12.58 -42.58 1.98
N SER A 652 12.04 -43.55 2.69
CA SER A 652 11.75 -43.67 4.12
C SER A 652 12.93 -43.37 5.09
N PRO A 653 12.68 -42.94 6.34
CA PRO A 653 13.75 -42.62 7.29
C PRO A 653 14.35 -43.87 7.95
N LYS A 654 15.69 -43.93 8.01
CA LYS A 654 16.42 -44.77 8.96
C LYS A 654 16.99 -43.92 10.08
N THR A 655 16.57 -44.28 11.28
CA THR A 655 17.03 -43.84 12.60
C THR A 655 18.54 -44.05 12.77
N VAL A 656 19.26 -43.05 13.28
CA VAL A 656 20.45 -43.27 14.13
C VAL A 656 20.48 -42.23 15.25
N GLU A 657 20.65 -42.76 16.45
CA GLU A 657 20.72 -42.16 17.78
C GLU A 657 22.00 -41.34 18.06
N VAL A 658 21.83 -40.29 18.89
CA VAL A 658 22.61 -39.96 20.11
C VAL A 658 24.11 -39.58 19.95
N ASP A 659 24.51 -38.39 20.41
CA ASP A 659 24.91 -38.20 21.83
C ASP A 659 25.20 -36.73 22.21
N LEU A 660 24.80 -36.40 23.44
CA LEU A 660 25.11 -35.18 24.17
C LEU A 660 26.47 -35.32 24.85
N ALA A 661 27.34 -34.32 24.78
CA ALA A 661 28.16 -33.94 25.94
C ALA A 661 28.78 -32.56 25.80
N SER A 662 28.66 -31.86 26.93
CA SER A 662 29.25 -30.59 27.34
C SER A 662 30.77 -30.65 27.54
N GLN A 663 31.45 -29.50 27.49
CA GLN A 663 32.37 -29.10 28.56
C GLN A 663 32.74 -27.61 28.54
N HIS A 664 33.30 -27.21 29.66
CA HIS A 664 33.26 -25.94 30.36
C HIS A 664 34.67 -25.34 30.41
N ASN A 665 34.73 -24.01 30.58
CA ASN A 665 35.69 -23.27 31.40
C ASN A 665 37.16 -23.07 30.96
N ASP A 666 37.50 -21.78 30.80
CA ASP A 666 38.28 -20.98 31.76
C ASP A 666 39.68 -20.43 31.39
N THR A 667 39.73 -19.10 31.53
CA THR A 667 40.75 -18.22 32.12
C THR A 667 42.12 -17.96 31.45
N ALA A 668 42.44 -16.67 31.42
CA ALA A 668 43.62 -16.01 32.02
C ALA A 668 44.52 -15.20 31.07
N GLN A 669 44.72 -13.94 31.50
CA GLN A 669 45.64 -12.92 31.01
C GLN A 669 47.11 -13.35 31.06
N GLU A 670 47.94 -12.70 30.23
CA GLU A 670 49.22 -12.17 30.71
C GLU A 670 49.66 -10.93 29.90
N THR A 671 50.05 -9.90 30.66
CA THR A 671 50.63 -8.61 30.28
C THR A 671 52.15 -8.71 30.11
N VAL A 672 52.73 -7.96 29.17
CA VAL A 672 54.14 -7.54 29.25
C VAL A 672 54.27 -6.09 28.77
N GLU A 673 54.75 -5.23 29.67
CA GLU A 673 55.22 -3.87 29.42
C GLU A 673 56.62 -3.87 28.78
N ASN A 674 56.93 -2.86 27.97
CA ASN A 674 58.26 -2.25 28.03
C ASN A 674 58.26 -0.80 27.51
N GLU A 675 58.97 0.05 28.24
CA GLU A 675 59.11 1.50 28.08
C GLU A 675 60.13 1.91 26.99
N SER A 676 59.97 3.11 26.41
CA SER A 676 60.92 4.24 26.58
C SER A 676 61.14 5.16 25.36
N ALA A 677 60.95 6.46 25.62
CA ALA A 677 61.67 7.68 25.17
C ALA A 677 61.60 8.20 23.71
N GLY A 678 60.71 9.18 23.48
CA GLY A 678 60.99 10.62 23.30
C GLY A 678 61.82 11.15 22.11
N GLN A 679 61.19 11.93 21.19
CA GLN A 679 61.38 13.39 21.01
C GLN A 679 60.62 13.98 19.79
N THR A 680 60.00 15.14 20.06
CA THR A 680 59.49 16.26 19.24
C THR A 680 59.81 16.38 17.73
N ASN A 681 58.80 16.66 16.90
CA ASN A 681 58.63 17.91 16.13
C ASN A 681 57.39 17.88 15.21
N ASP A 682 56.71 19.03 15.12
CA ASP A 682 55.59 19.34 14.22
C ASP A 682 55.89 19.10 12.73
N ALA A 683 54.93 18.54 11.98
CA ALA A 683 54.57 18.96 10.62
C ALA A 683 53.34 18.19 10.10
N VAL A 684 52.29 18.94 9.75
CA VAL A 684 51.12 18.52 8.96
C VAL A 684 51.55 17.90 7.63
N LYS A 685 51.17 16.64 7.36
CA LYS A 685 51.10 16.05 6.01
C LYS A 685 50.05 14.92 5.95
N SER A 686 49.03 15.11 5.12
CA SER A 686 48.17 14.03 4.61
C SER A 686 48.98 13.01 3.81
N PRO A 687 48.67 11.70 3.88
CA PRO A 687 49.04 10.74 2.86
C PRO A 687 47.93 10.66 1.80
N GLY A 688 48.26 11.06 0.58
CA GLY A 688 47.38 11.05 -0.59
C GLY A 688 47.40 9.74 -1.37
N PHE A 689 46.31 9.49 -2.09
CA PHE A 689 46.22 8.54 -3.19
C PHE A 689 47.24 8.93 -4.29
N GLY A 690 47.96 7.93 -4.80
CA GLY A 690 48.93 8.11 -5.87
C GLY A 690 48.28 8.60 -7.16
N VAL A 691 48.73 9.75 -7.65
CA VAL A 691 48.40 10.27 -8.99
C VAL A 691 49.06 9.38 -10.04
N LEU A 692 48.27 8.69 -10.87
CA LEU A 692 48.73 8.12 -12.14
C LEU A 692 48.55 9.15 -13.26
N SER A 693 49.67 9.60 -13.83
CA SER A 693 49.70 10.55 -14.94
C SER A 693 49.34 9.92 -16.30
N LEU A 694 48.48 10.65 -17.02
CA LEU A 694 48.07 10.57 -18.43
C LEU A 694 49.13 10.22 -19.48
N ILE A 695 48.67 9.53 -20.56
CA ILE A 695 49.07 9.77 -21.96
C ILE A 695 47.79 9.74 -22.85
N PRO A 696 47.66 10.60 -23.88
CA PRO A 696 46.37 11.11 -24.37
C PRO A 696 45.83 10.41 -25.63
N GLY A 697 44.50 10.30 -25.74
CA GLY A 697 43.76 9.94 -26.95
C GLY A 697 42.96 11.14 -27.48
N LEU A 698 43.23 11.54 -28.72
CA LEU A 698 42.63 12.68 -29.42
C LEU A 698 41.09 12.64 -29.46
N PHE A 699 40.43 13.71 -29.04
CA PHE A 699 39.11 14.11 -29.56
C PHE A 699 39.28 15.29 -30.52
N THR A 700 38.87 15.08 -31.77
CA THR A 700 38.86 16.13 -32.80
C THR A 700 37.50 16.81 -32.75
N VAL A 701 37.49 18.10 -32.43
CA VAL A 701 36.32 18.98 -32.57
C VAL A 701 36.16 19.32 -34.05
N LEU A 702 35.01 18.99 -34.64
CA LEU A 702 34.60 19.47 -35.96
C LEU A 702 33.27 20.21 -35.80
N LEU A 703 33.39 21.50 -35.48
CA LEU A 703 32.36 22.50 -35.71
C LEU A 703 32.43 22.90 -37.19
N LEU A 704 31.39 22.62 -37.96
CA LEU A 704 31.15 23.28 -39.25
C LEU A 704 29.75 23.88 -39.25
N SER A 705 29.74 25.21 -39.16
CA SER A 705 28.60 26.06 -39.41
C SER A 705 28.18 25.95 -40.88
N ARG A 706 26.87 26.01 -41.12
CA ARG A 706 26.30 26.08 -42.47
C ARG A 706 25.71 27.47 -42.64
N LYS A 707 26.38 28.31 -43.44
CA LYS A 707 25.80 29.53 -43.99
C LYS A 707 25.00 29.17 -45.25
N SER A 708 23.81 29.72 -45.31
CA SER A 708 22.91 29.88 -46.45
C SER A 708 23.56 30.63 -47.62
N ASP A 709 23.22 30.25 -48.85
CA ASP A 709 22.88 31.17 -49.94
C ASP A 709 22.15 30.40 -51.07
N PHE A 710 21.06 31.03 -51.51
CA PHE A 710 20.03 30.68 -52.51
C PHE A 710 18.84 29.81 -52.07
#